data_AF-A0A2G4IN77-F1
#
_entry.id   AF-A0A2G4IN77-F1
#
_cell.length_a   1.000
_cell.length_b   1.000
_cell.length_c   1.000
_cell.angle_alpha   90.00
_cell.angle_beta   90.00
_cell.angle_gamma   90.00
#
_symmetry.space_group_name_H-M   'P 1'
#
loop_
_entity.id
_entity.type
_entity.pdbx_description
1 polymer ?
#
loop_
_entity_poly.entity_id
_entity_poly.type
_entity_poly.pdbx_seq_one_letter_code
_entity_poly.pdbx_strand_id
1 'polypeptide(L)'
;MRILYLFDSGSIFSFLSVVTRVVVVSAMSVGAINSLNAAEPVGGTLAQSLAQEGVESLAADALRLGDPMRGAAIFHASYLTCTACHAAGAGLSPLGPNLATPHAQTHIGDAAPLTVSQLREHLVESLLEPSKTISPEYRTTTILTTEGRSISGIVSRESAEMVVVRDAAAGGREIEIPLATLEERSTSAVSLMPVGLVNLLADRQQFLDLVRYLDEIARGGPDRAMALRPAATLLAPSVPAAYEREIDHASFIAEWANVEKSGAALARGEKLYSRVCANCHGTLAAPGSLPTALRFAEGKSKFGSDPHAMYRTLTLGAGQMVAQGWMVPSQKYDVIHYVRETFLKDKNSTQYAAITPEYLAALPAGSSRGPEPSLIEPWRIHDYGPFLSGSIEVGSDGNNVARKGLAVRLDPGAGGVGRGHVWILYELDTLRAAAIWSGDAFIDWKGINFDGSHGTHPHVNGQIIAAVSTLPGWADPNTGSFTDPRPLGRDKKPYGPLPTPHARFRSLHHTRDGIVLDYMVGDTRVLETAQLKAGQAALSASTGTAAAAGSALHQPIVARVWWIAPHAGELLTRVAAIDATNQKTSAALLGISAAADAKLEERDGFYTLILPARSEPLVVAVAIAGGQSGPADGEAFAQWVAKQPNPESPKLLVGIPAEKLWDATIETRIATGADAGSFAIDVLPTPAVNPWNAQIRLGGIDFFGTDDRQKENAALCTWDGDVWTVGGLASADGVLKWRRIATGLYQPLGLKVIDGVMYVTCRDRIVTLHDTDGDGLTDRYDTFNTDQQVTEHFHEFAMGLETDAAGNLYYAKSARHAMPAVVPHHGTLLKVTRDGSATEIVANGFRAANGVCVEPDGTFYVTDQEGHWNPKNRINHVRPGGFYGNMFGYHDVTDDSDTAMEPPVAWITNEFDRSPAELLRVTSKSWTPLVGALLELSYGQGRMHLVLTQTVPPAQAAGMPRLQGGLIALPVPDLPTGIMRGRFHPTDGHLYTCGLFAWAGNRTEPGGLFRVRRTTLPLRMPVELATTADGLRLTFSEPLDRTRATDTQAWHYKSWGLKRTANYGSNHIDTQEHRLKTADLSSDGRTVTLRIEGIAPTWCYEVRWNVADADGAPLEGRIHGTIHSL
;
A
#
# COMPACT_ATOMS: atom_id res chain seq x y z
N MET A 1 -4.35 -63.02 -21.68
CA MET A 1 -3.77 -64.01 -20.75
C MET A 1 -3.93 -63.46 -19.34
N ARG A 2 -4.56 -64.15 -18.37
CA ARG A 2 -4.12 -65.35 -17.60
C ARG A 2 -2.88 -65.02 -16.73
N ILE A 3 -2.90 -65.14 -15.39
CA ILE A 3 -3.86 -65.71 -14.40
C ILE A 3 -4.07 -64.67 -13.26
N LEU A 4 -5.22 -64.39 -12.62
CA LEU A 4 -6.51 -65.05 -12.21
C LEU A 4 -6.60 -65.34 -10.69
N TYR A 5 -7.84 -65.26 -10.17
CA TYR A 5 -8.35 -65.47 -8.79
C TYR A 5 -8.36 -64.27 -7.81
N LEU A 6 -9.36 -64.10 -6.93
CA LEU A 6 -10.85 -64.06 -6.99
C LEU A 6 -11.45 -64.07 -5.54
N PHE A 7 -12.67 -63.55 -5.36
CA PHE A 7 -13.54 -63.66 -4.15
C PHE A 7 -13.08 -62.92 -2.86
N ASP A 8 -13.96 -62.46 -1.95
CA ASP A 8 -15.33 -61.90 -2.07
C ASP A 8 -15.71 -61.10 -0.78
N SER A 9 -16.93 -60.54 -0.75
CA SER A 9 -17.65 -59.77 0.30
C SER A 9 -17.64 -60.32 1.75
N GLY A 10 -17.96 -59.49 2.77
CA GLY A 10 -18.29 -60.05 4.10
C GLY A 10 -18.49 -59.27 5.43
N SER A 11 -18.72 -57.94 5.50
CA SER A 11 -19.47 -57.21 6.58
C SER A 11 -19.25 -57.39 8.13
N ILE A 12 -19.52 -56.30 8.89
CA ILE A 12 -20.16 -56.23 10.26
C ILE A 12 -19.30 -56.17 11.58
N PHE A 13 -19.34 -54.97 12.20
CA PHE A 13 -19.42 -54.58 13.65
C PHE A 13 -18.28 -54.71 14.71
N SER A 14 -18.08 -53.56 15.43
CA SER A 14 -18.01 -53.37 16.92
C SER A 14 -16.71 -53.08 17.71
N PHE A 15 -16.69 -51.85 18.28
CA PHE A 15 -16.30 -51.42 19.65
C PHE A 15 -14.84 -51.16 20.12
N LEU A 16 -14.75 -50.09 20.94
CA LEU A 16 -13.64 -49.42 21.68
C LEU A 16 -12.59 -50.36 22.33
N SER A 17 -11.30 -49.99 22.51
CA SER A 17 -10.83 -48.85 23.37
C SER A 17 -9.27 -48.67 23.45
N VAL A 18 -8.81 -47.56 24.06
CA VAL A 18 -7.52 -47.30 24.80
C VAL A 18 -6.14 -47.11 24.09
N VAL A 19 -5.74 -45.81 24.02
CA VAL A 19 -4.46 -45.12 24.44
C VAL A 19 -3.02 -45.53 24.00
N THR A 20 -2.24 -44.49 23.58
CA THR A 20 -0.75 -44.27 23.50
C THR A 20 0.17 -44.75 22.34
N ARG A 21 0.86 -43.77 21.71
CA ARG A 21 2.32 -43.60 21.38
C ARG A 21 3.18 -44.87 21.12
N VAL A 22 4.12 -44.99 20.15
CA VAL A 22 4.88 -44.07 19.24
C VAL A 22 5.76 -44.97 18.29
N VAL A 23 6.42 -44.64 17.16
CA VAL A 23 6.41 -43.70 15.98
C VAL A 23 7.57 -44.18 15.02
N VAL A 24 7.90 -43.50 13.89
CA VAL A 24 9.00 -43.79 12.88
C VAL A 24 8.63 -44.85 11.81
N VAL A 25 8.79 -44.67 10.47
CA VAL A 25 8.87 -43.49 9.56
C VAL A 25 8.64 -43.94 8.08
N SER A 26 8.55 -42.99 7.12
CA SER A 26 8.63 -43.13 5.63
C SER A 26 7.38 -43.47 4.76
N ALA A 27 6.84 -42.39 4.18
CA ALA A 27 6.68 -42.14 2.72
C ALA A 27 5.48 -42.68 1.88
N MET A 28 4.84 -41.69 1.20
CA MET A 28 4.14 -41.70 -0.10
C MET A 28 2.66 -42.17 -0.27
N SER A 29 1.82 -41.13 -0.50
CA SER A 29 0.82 -41.01 -1.60
C SER A 29 -0.65 -41.45 -1.40
N VAL A 30 -1.53 -40.43 -1.34
CA VAL A 30 -2.89 -40.27 -1.97
C VAL A 30 -3.76 -41.54 -2.10
N GLY A 31 -4.99 -41.64 -1.57
CA GLY A 31 -6.05 -40.69 -1.16
C GLY A 31 -7.41 -41.39 -1.45
N ALA A 32 -8.61 -40.93 -1.07
CA ALA A 32 -9.12 -39.86 -0.20
C ALA A 32 -10.38 -40.45 0.53
N ILE A 33 -11.56 -39.86 0.81
CA ILE A 33 -12.22 -38.56 0.59
C ILE A 33 -13.39 -38.44 1.62
N ASN A 34 -14.01 -37.26 1.76
CA ASN A 34 -15.15 -36.91 2.64
C ASN A 34 -14.86 -36.93 4.17
N SER A 35 -15.48 -36.10 5.02
CA SER A 35 -16.64 -35.21 4.82
C SER A 35 -16.54 -33.90 5.62
N LEU A 36 -17.22 -32.85 5.14
CA LEU A 36 -17.84 -31.77 5.94
C LEU A 36 -16.97 -31.02 6.99
N ASN A 37 -16.39 -29.88 6.58
CA ASN A 37 -16.88 -28.55 7.00
C ASN A 37 -16.19 -27.43 6.17
N ALA A 38 -16.62 -26.18 6.34
CA ALA A 38 -16.41 -25.09 5.38
C ALA A 38 -15.23 -24.15 5.68
N ALA A 39 -14.76 -23.49 4.61
CA ALA A 39 -14.04 -22.19 4.53
C ALA A 39 -12.69 -22.00 5.25
N GLU A 40 -11.65 -21.50 4.55
CA GLU A 40 -11.30 -20.06 4.43
C GLU A 40 -9.99 -19.85 3.59
N PRO A 41 -9.70 -18.63 3.09
CA PRO A 41 -8.48 -18.31 2.32
C PRO A 41 -7.24 -17.92 3.17
N VAL A 42 -6.08 -17.82 2.52
CA VAL A 42 -4.76 -17.65 3.18
C VAL A 42 -4.39 -16.19 3.43
N GLY A 43 -3.85 -15.89 4.62
CA GLY A 43 -3.14 -14.65 4.94
C GLY A 43 -1.81 -14.94 5.65
N GLY A 44 -0.78 -14.10 5.39
CA GLY A 44 0.56 -14.22 5.97
C GLY A 44 1.17 -12.85 6.25
N THR A 45 1.94 -12.74 7.32
CA THR A 45 2.35 -11.44 7.86
C THR A 45 3.64 -10.93 7.23
N LEU A 46 3.82 -9.63 7.35
CA LEU A 46 5.03 -8.90 6.99
C LEU A 46 6.30 -9.60 7.52
N ALA A 47 6.31 -10.09 8.76
CA ALA A 47 7.44 -10.80 9.39
C ALA A 47 7.69 -12.24 8.91
N GLN A 48 6.69 -12.91 8.35
CA GLN A 48 6.83 -14.27 7.79
C GLN A 48 7.18 -14.22 6.31
N SER A 49 6.58 -13.24 5.63
CA SER A 49 7.14 -12.74 4.41
C SER A 49 8.60 -12.34 4.71
N LEU A 50 8.92 -11.73 5.87
CA LEU A 50 10.29 -11.52 6.41
C LEU A 50 10.99 -12.81 6.90
N ALA A 51 10.83 -13.97 6.24
CA ALA A 51 11.49 -15.23 6.67
C ALA A 51 11.87 -16.23 5.54
N GLN A 52 12.14 -15.77 4.30
CA GLN A 52 12.45 -16.61 3.13
C GLN A 52 13.78 -16.29 2.34
N GLU A 53 14.63 -15.32 2.76
CA GLU A 53 15.89 -14.88 2.03
C GLU A 53 16.95 -15.81 2.60
N GLY A 54 16.95 -15.91 3.92
CA GLY A 54 18.18 -16.20 4.62
C GLY A 54 18.86 -14.88 4.89
N VAL A 55 19.23 -14.74 6.15
CA VAL A 55 20.26 -13.84 6.67
C VAL A 55 21.45 -13.68 5.73
N GLU A 56 21.80 -14.77 5.06
CA GLU A 56 22.95 -14.89 4.16
C GLU A 56 22.82 -14.17 2.84
N SER A 57 21.61 -13.84 2.41
CA SER A 57 21.46 -12.74 1.48
C SER A 57 20.43 -11.80 2.09
N LEU A 58 20.82 -11.32 3.27
CA LEU A 58 20.29 -10.20 4.04
C LEU A 58 21.44 -9.42 4.74
N ALA A 59 22.69 -9.93 4.72
CA ALA A 59 23.92 -9.21 5.05
C ALA A 59 25.20 -9.26 4.05
N ALA A 60 25.78 -8.46 3.08
CA ALA A 60 25.86 -7.14 2.27
C ALA A 60 25.00 -6.81 0.91
N ASP A 61 23.69 -6.51 0.51
CA ASP A 61 22.21 -5.96 0.70
C ASP A 61 21.14 -5.69 2.03
N ALA A 62 20.81 -4.75 3.03
CA ALA A 62 21.02 -3.49 3.96
C ALA A 62 22.00 -2.16 4.23
N LEU A 63 23.14 -1.45 3.84
CA LEU A 63 24.38 -1.10 2.97
C LEU A 63 24.40 -0.52 1.56
N ARG A 64 23.96 -1.14 0.48
CA ARG A 64 23.53 -0.51 -0.77
C ARG A 64 22.33 0.37 -0.36
N LEU A 65 21.15 0.30 -0.95
CA LEU A 65 19.83 0.72 -0.40
C LEU A 65 19.60 1.51 0.99
N GLY A 66 20.41 2.14 1.91
CA GLY A 66 19.89 2.78 3.20
C GLY A 66 20.36 4.18 3.82
N ASP A 67 19.52 5.04 4.47
CA ASP A 67 19.50 6.52 4.91
C ASP A 67 18.90 6.89 6.35
N PRO A 68 19.38 7.84 7.24
CA PRO A 68 18.91 8.16 8.65
C PRO A 68 18.05 9.38 9.37
N MET A 69 17.20 10.36 8.88
CA MET A 69 15.93 11.04 9.54
C MET A 69 14.32 10.65 9.48
N ARG A 70 13.64 9.81 8.62
CA ARG A 70 12.21 9.25 8.62
C ARG A 70 11.97 8.11 9.65
N GLY A 71 12.97 7.66 10.40
CA GLY A 71 12.99 6.34 11.04
C GLY A 71 13.79 6.29 12.33
N ALA A 72 14.56 7.34 12.57
CA ALA A 72 14.54 7.98 13.86
C ALA A 72 13.06 8.30 14.16
N ALA A 73 12.30 8.84 13.20
CA ALA A 73 10.85 8.99 13.32
C ALA A 73 10.02 7.66 13.36
N ILE A 74 10.61 6.48 13.13
CA ILE A 74 10.04 5.14 13.43
C ILE A 74 10.40 4.74 14.86
N PHE A 75 11.69 4.70 15.18
CA PHE A 75 12.22 4.26 16.47
C PHE A 75 11.72 5.13 17.63
N HIS A 76 11.63 6.44 17.39
CA HIS A 76 11.03 7.45 18.27
C HIS A 76 9.51 7.60 18.08
N ALA A 77 8.85 6.83 17.21
CA ALA A 77 7.39 6.83 17.10
C ALA A 77 6.73 6.23 18.34
N SER A 78 5.68 6.88 18.83
CA SER A 78 4.86 6.40 19.94
C SER A 78 4.16 5.05 19.68
N TYR A 79 4.03 4.64 18.41
CA TYR A 79 3.42 3.38 18.02
C TYR A 79 4.41 2.20 17.88
N LEU A 80 5.70 2.45 18.16
CA LEU A 80 6.79 1.48 17.97
C LEU A 80 7.79 1.44 19.13
N THR A 81 7.93 2.56 19.86
CA THR A 81 8.64 2.70 21.14
C THR A 81 9.91 1.87 21.30
N CYS A 82 10.77 1.85 20.27
CA CYS A 82 12.06 1.18 20.37
C CYS A 82 12.90 1.84 21.49
N THR A 83 12.73 3.16 21.65
CA THR A 83 13.17 4.00 22.78
C THR A 83 12.80 3.50 24.18
N ALA A 84 11.77 2.66 24.35
CA ALA A 84 11.34 2.17 25.65
C ALA A 84 12.14 0.95 26.15
N CYS A 85 12.83 0.24 25.24
CA CYS A 85 13.67 -0.92 25.57
C CYS A 85 15.16 -0.68 25.26
N HIS A 86 15.46 0.15 24.27
CA HIS A 86 16.81 0.42 23.80
C HIS A 86 17.21 1.88 24.01
N ALA A 87 18.37 2.10 24.61
CA ALA A 87 19.05 3.38 24.51
C ALA A 87 19.56 3.61 23.08
N ALA A 88 19.42 4.85 22.64
CA ALA A 88 20.10 5.44 21.49
C ALA A 88 20.73 6.74 22.00
N GLY A 89 21.90 6.63 22.65
CA GLY A 89 22.54 7.72 23.36
C GLY A 89 23.43 7.24 24.52
N ALA A 90 23.92 8.20 25.33
CA ALA A 90 24.89 7.94 26.41
C ALA A 90 24.28 7.36 27.70
N GLY A 91 22.96 7.14 27.72
CA GLY A 91 22.27 6.50 28.83
C GLY A 91 22.46 4.99 28.81
N LEU A 92 22.38 4.37 30.00
CA LEU A 92 22.23 2.92 30.10
C LEU A 92 20.90 2.48 29.48
N SER A 93 20.96 1.45 28.65
CA SER A 93 19.79 0.85 28.03
C SER A 93 19.01 0.02 29.06
N PRO A 94 17.68 0.17 29.15
CA PRO A 94 16.90 -0.44 30.23
C PRO A 94 16.76 -1.96 30.09
N LEU A 95 16.48 -2.48 28.88
CA LEU A 95 16.08 -3.89 28.70
C LEU A 95 16.72 -4.61 27.51
N GLY A 96 17.03 -3.91 26.42
CA GLY A 96 17.89 -4.44 25.35
C GLY A 96 19.31 -3.90 25.45
N PRO A 97 20.23 -4.36 24.59
CA PRO A 97 21.53 -3.68 24.41
C PRO A 97 21.35 -2.19 24.09
N ASN A 98 22.31 -1.37 24.53
CA ASN A 98 22.42 0.00 24.02
C ASN A 98 22.81 -0.12 22.56
N LEU A 99 21.88 0.24 21.67
CA LEU A 99 22.12 0.11 20.24
C LEU A 99 23.08 1.20 19.74
N ALA A 100 23.48 2.15 20.60
CA ALA A 100 24.56 3.11 20.37
C ALA A 100 25.97 2.63 20.78
N THR A 101 26.17 1.35 21.11
CA THR A 101 27.50 0.80 21.45
C THR A 101 28.35 0.57 20.19
N PRO A 102 29.59 1.10 20.09
CA PRO A 102 30.48 0.90 18.93
C PRO A 102 30.88 -0.56 18.68
N HIS A 103 30.92 -0.98 17.41
CA HIS A 103 31.19 -2.37 17.03
C HIS A 103 32.50 -2.99 17.42
N ALA A 104 33.56 -2.19 17.58
CA ALA A 104 34.82 -2.71 18.10
C ALA A 104 34.64 -3.27 19.53
N GLN A 105 33.46 -3.04 20.12
CA GLN A 105 32.94 -3.48 21.41
C GLN A 105 31.56 -4.20 21.29
N THR A 106 31.09 -4.52 20.07
CA THR A 106 29.81 -5.24 19.83
C THR A 106 30.12 -6.67 19.43
N HIS A 107 29.91 -7.56 20.39
CA HIS A 107 30.22 -8.99 20.32
C HIS A 107 28.92 -9.80 20.43
N ILE A 108 28.97 -11.08 20.06
CA ILE A 108 27.90 -12.06 20.33
C ILE A 108 28.47 -13.06 21.33
N GLY A 109 28.15 -12.88 22.62
CA GLY A 109 28.86 -13.56 23.71
C GLY A 109 30.38 -13.38 23.60
N ASP A 110 31.13 -14.44 23.92
CA ASP A 110 32.60 -14.45 23.96
C ASP A 110 33.29 -14.45 22.57
N ALA A 111 32.54 -14.23 21.48
CA ALA A 111 33.10 -14.20 20.13
C ALA A 111 33.93 -12.94 19.86
N ALA A 112 34.93 -13.07 18.97
CA ALA A 112 35.65 -11.92 18.42
C ALA A 112 34.66 -10.89 17.82
N PRO A 113 34.95 -9.58 17.88
CA PRO A 113 34.10 -8.58 17.25
C PRO A 113 33.98 -8.91 15.76
N LEU A 114 32.80 -8.65 15.24
CA LEU A 114 32.39 -9.08 13.91
C LEU A 114 33.19 -8.28 12.84
N THR A 115 33.23 -8.72 11.58
CA THR A 115 34.29 -8.32 10.62
C THR A 115 34.11 -6.92 9.97
N VAL A 116 34.08 -6.82 8.64
CA VAL A 116 33.18 -5.89 7.93
C VAL A 116 32.13 -6.68 7.13
N SER A 117 31.91 -7.95 7.53
CA SER A 117 30.95 -8.89 6.96
C SER A 117 30.00 -9.67 7.92
N GLN A 118 29.90 -9.47 9.27
CA GLN A 118 29.12 -10.37 10.19
C GLN A 118 28.14 -9.84 11.31
N LEU A 119 28.15 -8.58 11.79
CA LEU A 119 27.09 -8.04 12.70
C LEU A 119 25.67 -7.80 12.10
N ARG A 120 25.45 -7.73 10.78
CA ARG A 120 24.21 -7.69 9.95
C ARG A 120 23.72 -9.09 9.82
N GLU A 121 24.56 -10.06 9.53
CA GLU A 121 24.16 -11.46 9.57
C GLU A 121 23.50 -11.70 10.95
N HIS A 122 24.16 -11.24 12.01
CA HIS A 122 23.56 -11.22 13.34
C HIS A 122 22.34 -10.29 13.51
N LEU A 123 22.48 -8.98 13.29
CA LEU A 123 21.45 -8.02 13.62
C LEU A 123 20.21 -8.35 12.80
N VAL A 124 20.33 -8.74 11.50
CA VAL A 124 19.24 -9.20 10.59
C VAL A 124 18.34 -10.10 11.40
N GLU A 125 18.95 -11.18 11.84
CA GLU A 125 18.34 -12.22 12.62
C GLU A 125 17.68 -11.62 13.87
N SER A 126 18.32 -10.65 14.52
CA SER A 126 17.86 -9.99 15.75
C SER A 126 16.70 -8.98 15.67
N LEU A 127 16.18 -8.55 14.50
CA LEU A 127 14.81 -7.97 14.46
C LEU A 127 13.82 -8.86 13.65
N LEU A 128 14.32 -9.74 12.77
CA LEU A 128 13.51 -10.71 12.02
C LEU A 128 12.92 -11.77 12.95
N GLU A 129 13.85 -12.47 13.57
CA GLU A 129 13.70 -13.62 14.41
C GLU A 129 14.42 -13.27 15.72
N PRO A 130 13.99 -12.22 16.47
CA PRO A 130 14.75 -11.66 17.60
C PRO A 130 15.06 -12.66 18.73
N SER A 131 14.48 -13.86 18.67
CA SER A 131 14.68 -14.99 19.57
C SER A 131 15.72 -16.03 19.08
N LYS A 132 16.19 -15.94 17.83
CA LYS A 132 17.06 -16.95 17.20
C LYS A 132 18.50 -16.88 17.68
N THR A 133 19.06 -15.67 17.77
CA THR A 133 20.40 -15.42 18.35
C THR A 133 20.31 -14.38 19.46
N ILE A 134 20.17 -14.85 20.69
CA ILE A 134 20.15 -14.03 21.92
C ILE A 134 21.48 -14.21 22.68
N SER A 135 22.24 -13.12 22.81
CA SER A 135 23.50 -13.08 23.56
C SER A 135 23.26 -13.38 25.06
N PRO A 136 24.12 -14.14 25.76
CA PRO A 136 23.84 -14.65 27.11
C PRO A 136 23.44 -13.59 28.14
N GLU A 137 24.14 -12.47 28.15
CA GLU A 137 23.92 -11.29 29.00
C GLU A 137 22.68 -10.47 28.64
N TYR A 138 21.96 -10.84 27.57
CA TYR A 138 20.63 -10.33 27.19
C TYR A 138 19.56 -11.43 27.13
N ARG A 139 19.83 -12.63 27.65
CA ARG A 139 18.80 -13.68 27.79
C ARG A 139 17.89 -13.36 28.97
N THR A 140 16.58 -13.32 28.69
CA THR A 140 15.54 -13.23 29.70
C THR A 140 15.68 -14.41 30.67
N THR A 141 16.19 -14.13 31.86
CA THR A 141 16.38 -15.10 32.92
C THR A 141 15.19 -14.99 33.87
N THR A 142 14.51 -16.11 34.09
CA THR A 142 13.45 -16.23 35.10
C THR A 142 14.07 -16.91 36.31
N ILE A 143 14.26 -16.13 37.37
CA ILE A 143 14.78 -16.60 38.65
C ILE A 143 13.60 -16.80 39.60
N LEU A 144 13.44 -18.02 40.09
CA LEU A 144 12.54 -18.38 41.17
C LEU A 144 13.34 -18.47 42.46
N THR A 145 12.99 -17.65 43.45
CA THR A 145 13.59 -17.71 44.78
C THR A 145 12.86 -18.72 45.66
N THR A 146 13.55 -19.22 46.72
CA THR A 146 12.99 -20.09 47.77
C THR A 146 11.83 -19.47 48.57
N GLU A 147 11.49 -18.21 48.29
CA GLU A 147 10.31 -17.51 48.82
C GLU A 147 9.12 -17.53 47.84
N GLY A 148 9.23 -18.29 46.74
CA GLY A 148 8.23 -18.36 45.66
C GLY A 148 8.18 -17.12 44.75
N ARG A 149 9.14 -16.18 44.86
CA ARG A 149 9.17 -14.98 44.02
C ARG A 149 9.81 -15.31 42.67
N SER A 150 9.04 -15.19 41.59
CA SER A 150 9.52 -15.31 40.21
C SER A 150 9.80 -13.94 39.61
N ILE A 151 11.04 -13.72 39.16
CA ILE A 151 11.54 -12.45 38.60
C ILE A 151 12.10 -12.73 37.21
N SER A 152 11.57 -12.06 36.19
CA SER A 152 11.94 -12.28 34.79
C SER A 152 12.50 -11.01 34.14
N GLY A 153 13.76 -11.07 33.74
CA GLY A 153 14.47 -9.91 33.21
C GLY A 153 15.89 -10.23 32.76
N ILE A 154 16.73 -9.22 32.61
CA ILE A 154 18.11 -9.38 32.12
C ILE A 154 19.11 -9.35 33.29
N VAL A 155 19.93 -10.40 33.45
CA VAL A 155 20.96 -10.44 34.50
C VAL A 155 22.06 -9.43 34.17
N SER A 156 22.30 -8.44 35.04
CA SER A 156 23.27 -7.35 34.80
C SER A 156 24.58 -7.45 35.59
N ARG A 157 24.63 -8.23 36.67
CA ARG A 157 25.86 -8.63 37.39
C ARG A 157 25.60 -9.84 38.30
N GLU A 158 26.65 -10.58 38.60
CA GLU A 158 26.63 -11.77 39.49
C GLU A 158 27.96 -11.86 40.26
N SER A 159 27.91 -12.25 41.54
CA SER A 159 29.06 -12.43 42.45
C SER A 159 29.06 -13.85 43.04
N ALA A 160 29.99 -14.13 43.97
CA ALA A 160 29.98 -15.38 44.72
C ALA A 160 28.78 -15.54 45.68
N GLU A 161 28.06 -14.44 45.98
CA GLU A 161 26.93 -14.42 46.91
C GLU A 161 25.59 -13.98 46.30
N MET A 162 25.60 -13.20 45.20
CA MET A 162 24.42 -12.46 44.69
C MET A 162 24.30 -12.50 43.16
N VAL A 163 23.08 -12.42 42.63
CA VAL A 163 22.75 -12.17 41.21
C VAL A 163 21.80 -10.99 41.09
N VAL A 164 21.95 -10.17 40.04
CA VAL A 164 21.20 -8.90 39.87
C VAL A 164 20.51 -8.86 38.51
N VAL A 165 19.24 -8.46 38.47
CA VAL A 165 18.36 -8.54 37.30
C VAL A 165 17.67 -7.20 36.99
N ARG A 166 17.67 -6.77 35.72
CA ARG A 166 16.87 -5.66 35.18
C ARG A 166 15.48 -6.14 34.80
N ASP A 167 14.47 -5.73 35.56
CA ASP A 167 13.09 -6.23 35.42
C ASP A 167 12.35 -5.65 34.20
N ALA A 168 11.85 -6.54 33.34
CA ALA A 168 11.10 -6.23 32.12
C ALA A 168 9.64 -5.79 32.35
N ALA A 169 9.12 -5.95 33.56
CA ALA A 169 7.86 -5.33 33.99
C ALA A 169 8.08 -3.90 34.53
N ALA A 170 9.18 -3.65 35.24
CA ALA A 170 9.52 -2.35 35.84
C ALA A 170 10.34 -1.41 34.94
N GLY A 171 10.40 -1.65 33.63
CA GLY A 171 11.08 -0.77 32.66
C GLY A 171 12.60 -0.75 32.78
N GLY A 172 13.23 -1.86 33.15
CA GLY A 172 14.70 -2.01 33.19
C GLY A 172 15.37 -1.70 34.53
N ARG A 173 14.60 -1.59 35.61
CA ARG A 173 15.12 -1.32 36.95
C ARG A 173 15.86 -2.54 37.52
N GLU A 174 17.05 -2.33 38.08
CA GLU A 174 17.85 -3.40 38.71
C GLU A 174 17.28 -3.84 40.08
N ILE A 175 17.33 -5.15 40.33
CA ILE A 175 16.88 -5.86 41.54
C ILE A 175 17.95 -6.88 41.92
N GLU A 176 18.39 -6.89 43.18
CA GLU A 176 19.45 -7.80 43.67
C GLU A 176 18.86 -9.00 44.44
N ILE A 177 19.43 -10.20 44.25
CA ILE A 177 18.92 -11.48 44.73
C ILE A 177 20.08 -12.34 45.26
N PRO A 178 20.05 -12.86 46.51
CA PRO A 178 21.08 -13.77 47.01
C PRO A 178 21.05 -15.14 46.33
N LEU A 179 22.22 -15.66 45.94
CA LEU A 179 22.38 -17.01 45.38
C LEU A 179 21.96 -18.11 46.37
N ALA A 180 22.15 -17.88 47.68
CA ALA A 180 21.67 -18.77 48.73
C ALA A 180 20.14 -18.85 48.86
N THR A 181 19.40 -17.99 48.16
CA THR A 181 17.92 -17.99 48.09
C THR A 181 17.38 -18.31 46.69
N LEU A 182 18.25 -18.73 45.76
CA LEU A 182 17.87 -19.15 44.42
C LEU A 182 17.44 -20.62 44.46
N GLU A 183 16.19 -20.89 44.09
CA GLU A 183 15.61 -22.25 44.06
C GLU A 183 15.68 -22.83 42.65
N GLU A 184 15.26 -22.06 41.64
CA GLU A 184 15.34 -22.44 40.23
C GLU A 184 15.74 -21.23 39.37
N ARG A 185 16.58 -21.46 38.35
CA ARG A 185 16.97 -20.47 37.35
C ARG A 185 16.76 -21.06 35.97
N SER A 186 15.73 -20.57 35.27
CA SER A 186 15.49 -20.90 33.86
C SER A 186 15.89 -19.72 32.98
N THR A 187 16.36 -20.00 31.76
CA THR A 187 16.68 -18.97 30.75
C THR A 187 15.78 -19.17 29.54
N SER A 188 15.18 -18.08 29.07
CA SER A 188 14.30 -18.07 27.92
C SER A 188 15.09 -18.20 26.62
N ALA A 189 14.59 -19.05 25.70
CA ALA A 189 14.97 -19.03 24.29
C ALA A 189 14.18 -18.00 23.47
N VAL A 190 13.31 -17.21 24.11
CA VAL A 190 12.48 -16.17 23.50
C VAL A 190 12.88 -14.79 24.05
N SER A 191 13.12 -13.85 23.14
CA SER A 191 13.59 -12.49 23.44
C SER A 191 12.48 -11.58 23.97
N LEU A 192 12.87 -10.53 24.71
CA LEU A 192 11.98 -9.43 25.09
C LEU A 192 11.63 -8.53 23.90
N MET A 193 12.36 -8.64 22.79
CA MET A 193 12.16 -7.82 21.60
C MET A 193 11.07 -8.46 20.68
N PRO A 194 10.06 -7.69 20.23
CA PRO A 194 8.89 -8.24 19.53
C PRO A 194 9.21 -8.93 18.18
N VAL A 195 8.87 -10.22 18.08
CA VAL A 195 8.96 -11.09 16.87
C VAL A 195 7.94 -10.68 15.79
N GLY A 196 8.09 -9.46 15.28
CA GLY A 196 7.04 -8.84 14.47
C GLY A 196 6.76 -7.37 14.76
N LEU A 197 7.62 -6.66 15.50
CA LEU A 197 7.61 -5.19 15.54
C LEU A 197 7.47 -4.60 14.13
N VAL A 198 8.25 -5.20 13.23
CA VAL A 198 8.02 -5.42 11.80
C VAL A 198 6.65 -4.99 11.28
N ASN A 199 5.57 -5.60 11.75
CA ASN A 199 4.28 -5.55 11.07
C ASN A 199 3.49 -4.26 11.36
N LEU A 200 3.97 -3.43 12.29
CA LEU A 200 3.54 -2.04 12.50
C LEU A 200 4.30 -1.06 11.60
N LEU A 201 5.45 -1.52 11.12
CA LEU A 201 6.15 -0.95 9.99
C LEU A 201 5.33 -1.42 8.79
N ALA A 202 4.78 -0.51 7.97
CA ALA A 202 3.56 -0.83 7.21
C ALA A 202 3.80 -1.24 5.75
N ASP A 203 5.07 -1.33 5.34
CA ASP A 203 5.53 -2.11 4.21
C ASP A 203 6.96 -2.60 4.54
N ARG A 204 7.63 -3.48 3.76
CA ARG A 204 8.96 -3.94 4.23
C ARG A 204 9.92 -2.80 4.29
N GLN A 205 9.72 -1.79 3.45
CA GLN A 205 10.33 -0.47 3.51
C GLN A 205 10.24 0.24 4.84
N GLN A 206 9.77 -0.43 5.88
CA GLN A 206 9.61 0.06 7.21
C GLN A 206 10.38 -0.82 8.22
N PHE A 207 11.07 -1.88 7.78
CA PHE A 207 11.81 -2.82 8.61
C PHE A 207 13.31 -2.76 8.43
N LEU A 208 13.87 -3.10 7.26
CA LEU A 208 15.29 -2.86 7.03
C LEU A 208 15.59 -1.38 7.18
N ASP A 209 14.56 -0.64 6.87
CA ASP A 209 14.50 0.75 6.92
C ASP A 209 14.67 1.21 8.42
N LEU A 210 13.98 0.60 9.40
CA LEU A 210 14.14 0.85 10.85
C LEU A 210 15.54 0.43 11.27
N VAL A 211 15.87 -0.77 10.83
CA VAL A 211 17.18 -1.36 10.93
C VAL A 211 18.26 -0.43 10.53
N ARG A 212 18.14 0.38 9.45
CA ARG A 212 19.30 1.13 8.99
C ARG A 212 19.64 2.30 9.94
N TYR A 213 18.90 2.40 11.05
CA TYR A 213 19.29 3.01 12.33
C TYR A 213 20.25 2.18 13.17
N LEU A 214 20.18 0.85 13.21
CA LEU A 214 20.74 0.06 14.30
C LEU A 214 22.27 -0.10 14.24
N ASP A 215 22.93 -0.43 13.12
CA ASP A 215 24.32 0.02 12.83
C ASP A 215 24.46 1.54 12.96
N GLU A 216 23.49 2.34 12.52
CA GLU A 216 23.51 3.81 12.66
C GLU A 216 23.52 4.35 14.07
N ILE A 217 23.43 3.46 15.05
CA ILE A 217 23.88 3.69 16.41
C ILE A 217 25.02 2.71 16.79
N ALA A 218 25.09 1.48 16.26
CA ALA A 218 26.07 0.45 16.65
C ALA A 218 27.45 0.50 15.98
N ARG A 219 27.74 1.35 14.97
CA ARG A 219 29.16 1.77 14.77
C ARG A 219 29.56 2.73 15.90
N GLY A 220 28.58 3.40 16.51
CA GLY A 220 28.39 4.85 16.49
C GLY A 220 28.78 5.63 17.72
N GLY A 221 28.59 5.05 18.88
CA GLY A 221 28.53 5.84 20.09
C GLY A 221 27.25 6.71 20.20
N PRO A 222 27.04 7.31 21.38
CA PRO A 222 25.94 8.24 21.66
C PRO A 222 25.81 9.45 20.74
N ASP A 223 26.96 9.99 20.34
CA ASP A 223 27.06 11.19 19.48
C ASP A 223 26.67 10.87 18.04
N ARG A 224 26.37 9.60 17.80
CA ARG A 224 25.80 9.02 16.62
C ARG A 224 24.41 8.41 16.82
N ALA A 225 23.79 8.67 17.97
CA ALA A 225 22.34 8.66 18.14
C ALA A 225 21.74 10.07 18.11
N MET A 226 22.34 11.02 18.83
CA MET A 226 21.67 12.27 19.25
C MET A 226 21.11 13.15 18.12
N ALA A 227 21.94 13.60 17.17
CA ALA A 227 21.51 14.41 16.02
C ALA A 227 20.60 13.65 15.02
N LEU A 228 20.35 12.35 15.20
CA LEU A 228 19.36 11.66 14.36
C LEU A 228 17.92 11.96 14.80
N ARG A 229 17.72 12.41 16.04
CA ARG A 229 16.42 12.52 16.70
C ARG A 229 15.45 13.54 16.04
N PRO A 230 14.14 13.23 15.91
CA PRO A 230 13.14 14.15 15.37
C PRO A 230 12.81 15.36 16.27
N ALA A 231 12.25 16.41 15.66
CA ALA A 231 11.87 17.67 16.32
C ALA A 231 10.64 17.56 17.25
N ALA A 232 10.64 18.32 18.36
CA ALA A 232 9.71 18.13 19.48
C ALA A 232 8.21 18.34 19.16
N THR A 233 7.86 19.23 18.22
CA THR A 233 6.45 19.42 17.79
C THR A 233 5.88 18.19 17.07
N LEU A 234 6.74 17.36 16.48
CA LEU A 234 6.37 16.08 15.85
C LEU A 234 6.22 14.94 16.87
N LEU A 235 6.45 15.21 18.16
CA LEU A 235 6.43 14.25 19.27
C LEU A 235 5.31 14.54 20.28
N ALA A 236 4.45 15.53 20.03
CA ALA A 236 3.34 15.89 20.91
C ALA A 236 2.20 14.85 20.84
N PRO A 237 1.75 14.26 21.97
CA PRO A 237 0.67 13.27 21.96
C PRO A 237 -0.70 13.91 21.74
N SER A 238 -1.59 13.18 21.05
CA SER A 238 -2.99 13.56 20.86
C SER A 238 -3.74 13.65 22.20
N VAL A 239 -4.26 14.82 22.54
CA VAL A 239 -5.04 15.03 23.77
C VAL A 239 -6.41 14.33 23.63
N PRO A 240 -6.85 13.51 24.61
CA PRO A 240 -8.17 12.87 24.57
C PRO A 240 -9.33 13.87 24.53
N ALA A 241 -10.42 13.48 23.86
CA ALA A 241 -11.64 14.28 23.78
C ALA A 241 -12.21 14.59 25.18
N ALA A 242 -12.81 15.78 25.34
CA ALA A 242 -13.20 16.29 26.66
C ALA A 242 -14.15 15.37 27.45
N TYR A 243 -15.02 14.64 26.76
CA TYR A 243 -15.99 13.70 27.35
C TYR A 243 -15.35 12.47 28.00
N GLU A 244 -14.12 12.09 27.63
CA GLU A 244 -13.40 10.92 28.18
C GLU A 244 -13.11 11.03 29.69
N ARG A 245 -13.33 12.21 30.30
CA ARG A 245 -13.18 12.47 31.73
C ARG A 245 -14.47 12.31 32.54
N GLU A 246 -15.61 12.14 31.88
CA GLU A 246 -16.96 12.19 32.49
C GLU A 246 -17.76 10.89 32.23
N ILE A 247 -17.06 9.81 31.84
CA ILE A 247 -17.65 8.53 31.45
C ILE A 247 -18.16 7.75 32.67
N ASP A 248 -19.43 7.34 32.62
CA ASP A 248 -20.02 6.35 33.52
C ASP A 248 -19.51 4.95 33.17
N HIS A 249 -18.30 4.66 33.64
CA HIS A 249 -17.64 3.36 33.46
C HIS A 249 -18.44 2.22 34.08
N ALA A 250 -19.11 2.46 35.21
CA ALA A 250 -19.87 1.44 35.94
C ALA A 250 -21.09 0.95 35.14
N SER A 251 -21.82 1.87 34.50
CA SER A 251 -22.99 1.56 33.67
C SER A 251 -22.67 0.64 32.49
N PHE A 252 -21.54 0.85 31.79
CA PHE A 252 -21.11 -0.05 30.71
C PHE A 252 -20.80 -1.47 31.21
N ILE A 253 -20.13 -1.58 32.35
CA ILE A 253 -19.65 -2.87 32.89
C ILE A 253 -20.79 -3.65 33.55
N ALA A 254 -21.72 -2.96 34.22
CA ALA A 254 -22.89 -3.56 34.86
C ALA A 254 -23.86 -4.20 33.84
N GLU A 255 -23.94 -3.67 32.61
CA GLU A 255 -24.80 -4.24 31.55
C GLU A 255 -24.40 -5.66 31.12
N TRP A 256 -23.14 -6.07 31.33
CA TRP A 256 -22.68 -7.42 31.00
C TRP A 256 -23.28 -8.52 31.92
N ALA A 257 -23.89 -8.14 33.04
CA ALA A 257 -24.69 -9.05 33.87
C ALA A 257 -26.04 -9.43 33.21
N ASN A 258 -26.49 -8.68 32.20
CA ASN A 258 -27.63 -9.06 31.37
C ASN A 258 -27.14 -9.90 30.18
N VAL A 259 -27.67 -11.13 30.05
CA VAL A 259 -27.22 -12.11 29.05
C VAL A 259 -27.35 -11.62 27.61
N GLU A 260 -28.45 -10.94 27.28
CA GLU A 260 -28.74 -10.43 25.93
C GLU A 260 -27.78 -9.28 25.56
N LYS A 261 -27.64 -8.29 26.45
CA LYS A 261 -26.70 -7.18 26.26
C LYS A 261 -25.25 -7.66 26.19
N SER A 262 -24.89 -8.63 27.01
CA SER A 262 -23.59 -9.29 27.02
C SER A 262 -23.29 -9.97 25.67
N GLY A 263 -24.20 -10.80 25.16
CA GLY A 263 -24.05 -11.43 23.84
C GLY A 263 -23.95 -10.44 22.68
N ALA A 264 -24.76 -9.37 22.71
CA ALA A 264 -24.71 -8.31 21.71
C ALA A 264 -23.38 -7.51 21.75
N ALA A 265 -22.83 -7.26 22.94
CA ALA A 265 -21.52 -6.61 23.10
C ALA A 265 -20.37 -7.51 22.61
N LEU A 266 -20.41 -8.82 22.89
CA LEU A 266 -19.42 -9.77 22.37
C LEU A 266 -19.39 -9.79 20.84
N ALA A 267 -20.54 -9.86 20.18
CA ALA A 267 -20.62 -9.91 18.71
C ALA A 267 -20.15 -8.60 18.01
N ARG A 268 -20.21 -7.45 18.70
CA ARG A 268 -19.61 -6.18 18.21
C ARG A 268 -18.12 -6.12 18.51
N GLY A 269 -17.72 -6.50 19.72
CA GLY A 269 -16.34 -6.54 20.18
C GLY A 269 -15.48 -7.48 19.34
N GLU A 270 -16.00 -8.65 18.98
CA GLU A 270 -15.36 -9.61 18.07
C GLU A 270 -15.01 -8.98 16.72
N LYS A 271 -15.96 -8.29 16.09
CA LYS A 271 -15.76 -7.68 14.76
C LYS A 271 -14.75 -6.53 14.81
N LEU A 272 -14.85 -5.66 15.82
CA LEU A 272 -13.90 -4.56 16.04
C LEU A 272 -12.49 -5.08 16.37
N TYR A 273 -12.40 -6.09 17.25
CA TYR A 273 -11.15 -6.74 17.60
C TYR A 273 -10.51 -7.40 16.37
N SER A 274 -11.29 -8.15 15.58
CA SER A 274 -10.78 -8.85 14.39
C SER A 274 -10.31 -7.89 13.31
N ARG A 275 -10.99 -6.74 13.14
CA ARG A 275 -10.61 -5.70 12.18
C ARG A 275 -9.34 -4.94 12.58
N VAL A 276 -9.13 -4.66 13.87
CA VAL A 276 -8.10 -3.71 14.34
C VAL A 276 -7.08 -4.34 15.29
N CYS A 277 -7.55 -5.03 16.33
CA CYS A 277 -6.70 -5.48 17.43
C CYS A 277 -6.01 -6.84 17.16
N ALA A 278 -6.66 -7.76 16.45
CA ALA A 278 -6.19 -9.11 16.18
C ALA A 278 -4.90 -9.10 15.35
N ASN A 279 -4.75 -8.13 14.44
CA ASN A 279 -3.50 -7.91 13.70
C ASN A 279 -2.31 -7.78 14.66
N CYS A 280 -2.43 -7.03 15.76
CA CYS A 280 -1.35 -6.90 16.75
C CYS A 280 -1.35 -8.01 17.80
N HIS A 281 -2.49 -8.30 18.43
CA HIS A 281 -2.63 -9.15 19.63
C HIS A 281 -2.91 -10.63 19.34
N GLY A 282 -3.31 -10.97 18.12
CA GLY A 282 -3.64 -12.34 17.70
C GLY A 282 -5.05 -12.79 18.09
N THR A 283 -5.33 -14.05 17.80
CA THR A 283 -6.56 -14.76 18.18
C THR A 283 -6.22 -15.95 19.10
N LEU A 284 -7.21 -16.77 19.44
CA LEU A 284 -6.98 -18.05 20.12
C LEU A 284 -6.29 -19.10 19.20
N ALA A 285 -6.36 -18.92 17.88
CA ALA A 285 -5.86 -19.88 16.90
C ALA A 285 -4.53 -19.46 16.24
N ALA A 286 -4.27 -18.15 16.13
CA ALA A 286 -3.06 -17.61 15.50
C ALA A 286 -2.43 -16.50 16.37
N PRO A 287 -1.10 -16.46 16.51
CA PRO A 287 -0.42 -15.35 17.18
C PRO A 287 -0.60 -14.06 16.38
N GLY A 288 -0.60 -12.93 17.10
CA GLY A 288 -0.65 -11.61 16.47
C GLY A 288 0.67 -11.27 15.80
N SER A 289 0.61 -10.35 14.85
CA SER A 289 1.79 -9.87 14.14
C SER A 289 2.68 -8.97 15.02
N LEU A 290 2.29 -8.59 16.25
CA LEU A 290 3.14 -7.84 17.18
C LEU A 290 3.34 -8.63 18.51
N PRO A 291 4.37 -9.47 18.67
CA PRO A 291 4.48 -10.35 19.85
C PRO A 291 4.91 -9.73 21.19
N THR A 292 5.06 -8.40 21.29
CA THR A 292 4.99 -7.66 22.58
C THR A 292 3.58 -7.24 22.95
N ALA A 293 2.65 -7.22 21.99
CA ALA A 293 1.24 -7.04 22.27
C ALA A 293 0.80 -8.15 23.22
N LEU A 294 0.01 -7.77 24.22
CA LEU A 294 -0.50 -8.72 25.20
C LEU A 294 -1.39 -9.76 24.49
N ARG A 295 -0.88 -10.98 24.31
CA ARG A 295 -1.70 -12.14 23.94
C ARG A 295 -2.59 -12.48 25.13
N PHE A 296 -3.80 -11.93 25.13
CA PHE A 296 -4.67 -11.89 26.30
C PHE A 296 -4.95 -13.27 26.93
N ALA A 297 -5.03 -14.33 26.14
CA ALA A 297 -5.29 -15.69 26.62
C ALA A 297 -4.11 -16.35 27.37
N GLU A 298 -2.93 -15.72 27.42
CA GLU A 298 -1.70 -16.33 27.94
C GLU A 298 -0.83 -15.37 28.78
N GLY A 299 -0.84 -14.06 28.48
CA GLY A 299 0.04 -13.08 29.12
C GLY A 299 -0.56 -12.30 30.30
N LYS A 300 0.29 -11.74 31.16
CA LYS A 300 -0.10 -10.86 32.27
C LYS A 300 -0.12 -9.39 31.83
N SER A 301 -1.19 -8.65 32.13
CA SER A 301 -1.28 -7.22 31.78
C SER A 301 -0.36 -6.36 32.64
N LYS A 302 0.46 -5.54 31.98
CA LYS A 302 1.36 -4.58 32.63
C LYS A 302 0.68 -3.29 33.07
N PHE A 303 -0.51 -2.99 32.52
CA PHE A 303 -1.23 -1.73 32.75
C PHE A 303 -2.58 -1.93 33.46
N GLY A 304 -2.83 -3.15 33.99
CA GLY A 304 -4.09 -3.59 34.59
C GLY A 304 -4.93 -4.41 33.60
N SER A 305 -5.65 -5.42 34.12
CA SER A 305 -6.53 -6.31 33.33
C SER A 305 -8.02 -6.16 33.69
N ASP A 306 -8.34 -5.23 34.59
CA ASP A 306 -9.72 -4.86 34.85
C ASP A 306 -10.29 -4.00 33.69
N PRO A 307 -11.62 -4.00 33.51
CA PRO A 307 -12.27 -3.26 32.43
C PRO A 307 -11.88 -1.77 32.32
N HIS A 308 -11.65 -1.08 33.44
CA HIS A 308 -11.36 0.36 33.43
C HIS A 308 -9.88 0.64 33.15
N ALA A 309 -8.96 -0.19 33.64
CA ALA A 309 -7.55 -0.13 33.24
C ALA A 309 -7.36 -0.41 31.74
N MET A 310 -8.08 -1.39 31.18
CA MET A 310 -8.09 -1.66 29.74
C MET A 310 -8.71 -0.48 28.96
N TYR A 311 -9.77 0.14 29.47
CA TYR A 311 -10.36 1.34 28.88
C TYR A 311 -9.37 2.51 28.83
N ARG A 312 -8.68 2.80 29.95
CA ARG A 312 -7.64 3.85 30.00
C ARG A 312 -6.49 3.57 29.04
N THR A 313 -6.11 2.29 28.88
CA THR A 313 -5.11 1.87 27.90
C THR A 313 -5.55 2.16 26.45
N LEU A 314 -6.82 1.90 26.12
CA LEU A 314 -7.39 2.25 24.81
C LEU A 314 -7.51 3.76 24.59
N THR A 315 -7.91 4.55 25.60
CA THR A 315 -8.09 6.01 25.47
C THR A 315 -6.78 6.80 25.48
N LEU A 316 -5.78 6.39 26.26
CA LEU A 316 -4.54 7.14 26.45
C LEU A 316 -3.33 6.56 25.70
N GLY A 317 -3.43 5.30 25.26
CA GLY A 317 -2.28 4.49 24.88
C GLY A 317 -1.49 3.99 26.11
N ALA A 318 -0.69 2.95 25.93
CA ALA A 318 0.26 2.48 26.94
C ALA A 318 1.39 1.64 26.30
N GLY A 319 2.65 1.94 26.64
CA GLY A 319 3.79 1.36 25.95
C GLY A 319 3.73 1.69 24.45
N GLN A 320 3.85 0.67 23.59
CA GLN A 320 3.74 0.80 22.13
C GLN A 320 2.29 0.76 21.59
N MET A 321 1.29 0.59 22.48
CA MET A 321 -0.12 0.65 22.09
C MET A 321 -0.57 2.11 21.96
N VAL A 322 -0.91 2.54 20.74
CA VAL A 322 -1.42 3.89 20.44
C VAL A 322 -2.78 4.11 21.07
N ALA A 323 -3.05 5.34 21.52
CA ALA A 323 -4.39 5.80 21.85
C ALA A 323 -5.37 5.58 20.68
N GLN A 324 -6.40 4.77 20.90
CA GLN A 324 -7.49 4.52 19.96
C GLN A 324 -8.54 5.64 20.06
N GLY A 325 -8.10 6.88 19.84
CA GLY A 325 -8.92 8.10 19.99
C GLY A 325 -10.08 8.21 18.98
N TRP A 326 -10.10 7.35 17.96
CA TRP A 326 -11.20 7.21 16.99
C TRP A 326 -12.36 6.35 17.52
N MET A 327 -12.11 5.48 18.51
CA MET A 327 -13.15 4.64 19.11
C MET A 327 -13.96 5.45 20.13
N VAL A 328 -15.29 5.34 20.06
CA VAL A 328 -16.16 5.89 21.11
C VAL A 328 -16.21 4.96 22.33
N PRO A 329 -16.68 5.41 23.52
CA PRO A 329 -16.60 4.61 24.75
C PRO A 329 -17.29 3.25 24.67
N SER A 330 -18.43 3.17 23.97
CA SER A 330 -19.16 1.91 23.75
C SER A 330 -18.35 0.89 22.94
N GLN A 331 -17.69 1.31 21.86
CA GLN A 331 -16.81 0.44 21.07
C GLN A 331 -15.60 -0.06 21.87
N LYS A 332 -15.02 0.80 22.73
CA LYS A 332 -13.94 0.40 23.63
C LYS A 332 -14.43 -0.69 24.59
N TYR A 333 -15.59 -0.50 25.21
CA TYR A 333 -16.16 -1.50 26.12
C TYR A 333 -16.62 -2.79 25.44
N ASP A 334 -17.14 -2.75 24.21
CA ASP A 334 -17.43 -3.95 23.41
C ASP A 334 -16.16 -4.80 23.19
N VAL A 335 -15.06 -4.18 22.75
CA VAL A 335 -13.77 -4.86 22.54
C VAL A 335 -13.19 -5.38 23.85
N ILE A 336 -13.25 -4.60 24.94
CA ILE A 336 -12.83 -5.05 26.28
C ILE A 336 -13.64 -6.27 26.72
N HIS A 337 -14.96 -6.29 26.49
CA HIS A 337 -15.82 -7.40 26.86
C HIS A 337 -15.47 -8.67 26.07
N TYR A 338 -15.30 -8.56 24.75
CA TYR A 338 -14.85 -9.67 23.91
C TYR A 338 -13.49 -10.21 24.36
N VAL A 339 -12.53 -9.34 24.67
CA VAL A 339 -11.23 -9.76 25.23
C VAL A 339 -11.40 -10.48 26.57
N ARG A 340 -12.23 -9.95 27.47
CA ARG A 340 -12.48 -10.55 28.79
C ARG A 340 -13.10 -11.94 28.70
N GLU A 341 -14.20 -12.10 27.97
CA GLU A 341 -14.93 -13.38 27.96
C GLU A 341 -14.24 -14.43 27.08
N THR A 342 -13.75 -14.04 25.88
CA THR A 342 -13.13 -14.98 24.93
C THR A 342 -11.71 -15.39 25.32
N PHE A 343 -10.92 -14.46 25.90
CA PHE A 343 -9.50 -14.70 26.18
C PHE A 343 -9.19 -14.78 27.68
N LEU A 344 -9.72 -13.87 28.52
CA LEU A 344 -9.34 -13.88 29.94
C LEU A 344 -10.08 -14.97 30.74
N LYS A 345 -11.40 -15.04 30.65
CA LYS A 345 -12.26 -15.84 31.54
C LYS A 345 -11.83 -17.30 31.71
N ASP A 346 -11.74 -18.03 30.60
CA ASP A 346 -11.52 -19.49 30.60
C ASP A 346 -10.08 -19.89 30.23
N LYS A 347 -9.27 -18.98 29.68
CA LYS A 347 -7.88 -19.27 29.26
C LYS A 347 -6.83 -18.62 30.15
N ASN A 348 -7.14 -17.45 30.72
CA ASN A 348 -6.24 -16.68 31.58
C ASN A 348 -6.98 -16.11 32.80
N SER A 349 -7.63 -17.00 33.55
CA SER A 349 -8.52 -16.63 34.67
C SER A 349 -7.81 -15.81 35.76
N THR A 350 -6.48 -15.94 35.87
CA THR A 350 -5.62 -15.12 36.76
C THR A 350 -5.59 -13.63 36.40
N GLN A 351 -6.06 -13.26 35.20
CA GLN A 351 -6.21 -11.89 34.72
C GLN A 351 -7.66 -11.46 34.55
N TYR A 352 -8.61 -12.39 34.65
CA TYR A 352 -10.03 -12.09 34.60
C TYR A 352 -10.48 -11.39 35.89
N ALA A 353 -10.60 -10.06 35.85
CA ALA A 353 -11.17 -9.29 36.94
C ALA A 353 -12.66 -9.64 37.14
N ALA A 354 -12.99 -10.12 38.33
CA ALA A 354 -14.37 -10.34 38.78
C ALA A 354 -15.07 -9.00 39.00
N ILE A 355 -16.26 -8.85 38.41
CA ILE A 355 -17.08 -7.64 38.55
C ILE A 355 -17.98 -7.84 39.77
N THR A 356 -17.63 -7.17 40.87
CA THR A 356 -18.42 -7.16 42.11
C THR A 356 -19.08 -5.79 42.32
N PRO A 357 -20.09 -5.67 43.20
CA PRO A 357 -20.68 -4.37 43.56
C PRO A 357 -19.63 -3.37 44.08
N GLU A 358 -18.63 -3.86 44.81
CA GLU A 358 -17.54 -3.06 45.39
C GLU A 358 -16.59 -2.56 44.29
N TYR A 359 -16.28 -3.39 43.28
CA TYR A 359 -15.51 -2.94 42.11
C TYR A 359 -16.28 -1.85 41.34
N LEU A 360 -17.57 -2.05 41.07
CA LEU A 360 -18.40 -1.07 40.37
C LEU A 360 -18.51 0.26 41.15
N ALA A 361 -18.60 0.21 42.49
CA ALA A 361 -18.62 1.39 43.35
C ALA A 361 -17.26 2.10 43.51
N ALA A 362 -16.15 1.43 43.14
CA ALA A 362 -14.80 1.99 43.20
C ALA A 362 -14.33 2.62 41.86
N LEU A 363 -15.16 2.56 40.82
CA LEU A 363 -14.88 3.20 39.53
C LEU A 363 -15.02 4.74 39.61
N PRO A 364 -14.36 5.50 38.71
CA PRO A 364 -14.59 6.93 38.61
C PRO A 364 -16.06 7.24 38.34
N ALA A 365 -16.64 8.14 39.11
CA ALA A 365 -18.00 8.61 38.90
C ALA A 365 -18.07 9.46 37.62
N GLY A 366 -19.00 9.13 36.74
CA GLY A 366 -19.30 9.86 35.52
C GLY A 366 -20.81 10.02 35.30
N SER A 367 -21.17 10.80 34.29
CA SER A 367 -22.57 11.14 33.95
C SER A 367 -22.88 10.95 32.47
N SER A 368 -21.87 10.61 31.66
CA SER A 368 -21.97 10.47 30.21
C SER A 368 -21.61 9.06 29.76
N ARG A 369 -22.16 8.62 28.62
CA ARG A 369 -21.69 7.41 27.92
C ARG A 369 -20.87 7.75 26.65
N GLY A 370 -20.56 9.03 26.45
CA GLY A 370 -19.92 9.55 25.24
C GLY A 370 -20.86 9.61 24.04
N PRO A 371 -20.33 9.92 22.85
CA PRO A 371 -21.08 9.89 21.60
C PRO A 371 -21.33 8.45 21.11
N GLU A 372 -22.38 8.26 20.31
CA GLU A 372 -22.61 7.00 19.60
C GLU A 372 -21.57 6.75 18.49
N PRO A 373 -21.33 5.50 18.08
CA PRO A 373 -20.34 5.15 17.06
C PRO A 373 -20.63 5.81 15.70
N SER A 374 -19.61 6.41 15.08
CA SER A 374 -19.72 6.84 13.69
C SER A 374 -19.75 5.62 12.76
N LEU A 375 -20.86 5.43 12.04
CA LEU A 375 -21.04 4.42 10.99
C LEU A 375 -20.67 4.95 9.59
N ILE A 376 -19.94 6.07 9.52
CA ILE A 376 -19.54 6.70 8.26
C ILE A 376 -18.33 5.95 7.69
N GLU A 377 -18.55 5.21 6.60
CA GLU A 377 -17.53 4.62 5.76
C GLU A 377 -17.29 5.56 4.55
N PRO A 378 -16.18 6.33 4.50
CA PRO A 378 -15.99 7.37 3.49
C PRO A 378 -16.08 6.84 2.04
N TRP A 379 -15.41 5.73 1.76
CA TRP A 379 -15.48 5.02 0.47
C TRP A 379 -16.89 4.57 0.09
N ARG A 380 -17.79 4.36 1.06
CA ARG A 380 -19.18 3.94 0.79
C ARG A 380 -20.17 5.10 0.67
N ILE A 381 -19.71 6.33 0.90
CA ILE A 381 -20.49 7.56 0.67
C ILE A 381 -19.97 8.41 -0.50
N HIS A 382 -18.74 8.15 -0.97
CA HIS A 382 -18.13 8.71 -2.18
C HIS A 382 -18.99 8.35 -3.41
N ASP A 383 -19.48 9.37 -4.11
CA ASP A 383 -20.15 9.23 -5.41
C ASP A 383 -19.09 9.10 -6.51
N TYR A 384 -18.72 7.88 -6.90
CA TYR A 384 -17.72 7.60 -7.95
C TYR A 384 -18.20 7.94 -9.38
N GLY A 385 -19.34 8.62 -9.55
CA GLY A 385 -20.01 8.77 -10.84
C GLY A 385 -20.71 7.47 -11.28
N PRO A 386 -21.13 7.35 -12.56
CA PRO A 386 -21.97 6.24 -13.03
C PRO A 386 -21.26 4.88 -13.15
N PHE A 387 -19.93 4.85 -13.07
CA PHE A 387 -19.13 3.63 -13.15
C PHE A 387 -17.96 3.64 -12.16
N LEU A 388 -17.43 2.45 -11.87
CA LEU A 388 -16.16 2.29 -11.14
C LEU A 388 -15.35 1.13 -11.75
N SER A 389 -14.07 1.40 -11.99
CA SER A 389 -13.12 0.43 -12.54
C SER A 389 -12.33 -0.25 -11.42
N GLY A 390 -12.16 -1.57 -11.49
CA GLY A 390 -11.44 -2.36 -10.47
C GLY A 390 -11.43 -3.86 -10.73
N SER A 391 -10.54 -4.60 -10.05
CA SER A 391 -10.64 -6.06 -9.95
C SER A 391 -11.83 -6.43 -9.06
N ILE A 392 -12.90 -6.98 -9.63
CA ILE A 392 -14.14 -7.34 -8.91
C ILE A 392 -14.48 -8.81 -9.15
N GLU A 393 -14.76 -9.56 -8.08
CA GLU A 393 -15.18 -10.97 -8.15
C GLU A 393 -16.70 -11.12 -8.27
N VAL A 394 -17.11 -12.07 -9.11
CA VAL A 394 -18.50 -12.48 -9.35
C VAL A 394 -18.77 -13.79 -8.60
N GLY A 395 -19.26 -13.69 -7.37
CA GLY A 395 -19.41 -14.83 -6.46
C GLY A 395 -18.49 -14.68 -5.24
N SER A 396 -17.94 -15.81 -4.76
CA SER A 396 -17.02 -15.86 -3.62
C SER A 396 -16.19 -17.15 -3.63
N ASP A 397 -15.71 -17.56 -4.80
CA ASP A 397 -15.02 -18.83 -5.07
C ASP A 397 -13.65 -18.68 -5.77
N GLY A 398 -13.25 -17.46 -6.12
CA GLY A 398 -11.98 -17.16 -6.80
C GLY A 398 -11.93 -17.50 -8.29
N ASN A 399 -13.00 -18.04 -8.89
CA ASN A 399 -12.99 -18.51 -10.28
C ASN A 399 -13.44 -17.46 -11.30
N ASN A 400 -14.30 -16.52 -10.91
CA ASN A 400 -14.87 -15.51 -11.81
C ASN A 400 -14.51 -14.07 -11.41
N VAL A 401 -13.24 -13.69 -11.61
CA VAL A 401 -12.76 -12.31 -11.34
C VAL A 401 -12.71 -11.50 -12.64
N ALA A 402 -13.36 -10.33 -12.64
CA ALA A 402 -13.20 -9.32 -13.67
C ALA A 402 -12.03 -8.39 -13.28
N ARG A 403 -10.83 -8.63 -13.82
CA ARG A 403 -9.57 -8.02 -13.33
C ARG A 403 -9.35 -6.61 -13.86
N LYS A 404 -9.66 -6.38 -15.14
CA LYS A 404 -9.95 -5.03 -15.64
C LYS A 404 -11.47 -4.85 -15.65
N GLY A 405 -12.07 -4.98 -14.47
CA GLY A 405 -13.51 -4.80 -14.29
C GLY A 405 -13.90 -3.34 -14.50
N LEU A 406 -15.02 -3.12 -15.18
CA LEU A 406 -15.72 -1.84 -15.27
C LEU A 406 -17.17 -2.10 -14.89
N ALA A 407 -17.53 -1.72 -13.67
CA ALA A 407 -18.89 -1.81 -13.17
C ALA A 407 -19.67 -0.53 -13.48
N VAL A 408 -20.87 -0.65 -14.07
CA VAL A 408 -21.73 0.45 -14.50
C VAL A 408 -23.11 0.32 -13.86
N ARG A 409 -23.65 1.42 -13.32
CA ARG A 409 -25.03 1.51 -12.80
C ARG A 409 -26.04 1.62 -13.94
N LEU A 410 -27.15 0.89 -13.83
CA LEU A 410 -28.20 0.81 -14.86
C LEU A 410 -29.55 1.41 -14.45
N ASP A 411 -29.77 1.62 -13.16
CA ASP A 411 -30.92 2.36 -12.63
C ASP A 411 -30.59 3.86 -12.47
N PRO A 412 -31.52 4.79 -12.76
CA PRO A 412 -31.30 6.22 -12.57
C PRO A 412 -31.41 6.61 -11.08
N GLY A 413 -30.47 7.44 -10.61
CA GLY A 413 -30.50 8.04 -9.28
C GLY A 413 -29.22 8.79 -8.92
N ALA A 414 -29.24 9.54 -7.83
CA ALA A 414 -28.07 10.27 -7.32
C ALA A 414 -27.07 9.35 -6.58
N GLY A 415 -25.86 9.85 -6.32
CA GLY A 415 -24.85 9.16 -5.52
C GLY A 415 -24.01 8.14 -6.30
N GLY A 416 -24.05 8.17 -7.63
CA GLY A 416 -23.22 7.34 -8.49
C GLY A 416 -23.44 5.83 -8.34
N VAL A 417 -22.46 5.05 -8.78
CA VAL A 417 -22.53 3.59 -8.88
C VAL A 417 -22.69 2.89 -7.53
N GLY A 418 -22.09 3.45 -6.47
CA GLY A 418 -22.21 2.93 -5.11
C GLY A 418 -23.61 3.05 -4.49
N ARG A 419 -24.53 3.77 -5.16
CA ARG A 419 -25.93 4.00 -4.74
C ARG A 419 -26.96 3.48 -5.75
N GLY A 420 -26.54 2.61 -6.67
CA GLY A 420 -27.42 1.88 -7.58
C GLY A 420 -28.23 0.78 -6.88
N HIS A 421 -29.04 0.12 -7.70
CA HIS A 421 -29.75 -1.12 -7.39
C HIS A 421 -29.67 -2.18 -8.50
N VAL A 422 -29.23 -1.82 -9.71
CA VAL A 422 -28.96 -2.75 -10.81
C VAL A 422 -27.66 -2.36 -11.53
N TRP A 423 -26.77 -3.32 -11.74
CA TRP A 423 -25.45 -3.09 -12.32
C TRP A 423 -25.08 -4.13 -13.39
N ILE A 424 -24.14 -3.74 -14.26
CA ILE A 424 -23.42 -4.63 -15.17
C ILE A 424 -21.91 -4.44 -14.97
N LEU A 425 -21.17 -5.54 -14.96
CA LEU A 425 -19.71 -5.58 -14.82
C LEU A 425 -19.12 -6.10 -16.12
N TYR A 426 -18.48 -5.21 -16.87
CA TYR A 426 -17.68 -5.58 -18.04
C TYR A 426 -16.27 -5.95 -17.61
N GLU A 427 -15.60 -6.79 -18.40
CA GLU A 427 -14.18 -7.10 -18.24
C GLU A 427 -13.44 -6.67 -19.51
N LEU A 428 -12.57 -5.65 -19.40
CA LEU A 428 -12.05 -4.91 -20.56
C LEU A 428 -10.94 -5.65 -21.32
N ASP A 429 -10.32 -6.66 -20.72
CA ASP A 429 -9.33 -7.52 -21.39
C ASP A 429 -10.01 -8.57 -22.29
N THR A 430 -11.19 -9.07 -21.90
CA THR A 430 -11.94 -10.14 -22.61
C THR A 430 -13.22 -9.68 -23.31
N LEU A 431 -13.65 -8.44 -23.12
CA LEU A 431 -14.89 -7.84 -23.65
C LEU A 431 -16.16 -8.64 -23.34
N ARG A 432 -16.19 -9.33 -22.19
CA ARG A 432 -17.39 -10.00 -21.66
C ARG A 432 -18.16 -9.08 -20.71
N ALA A 433 -19.47 -9.24 -20.63
CA ALA A 433 -20.21 -8.89 -19.42
C ALA A 433 -20.01 -10.03 -18.41
N ALA A 434 -19.12 -9.83 -17.44
CA ALA A 434 -18.79 -10.84 -16.42
C ALA A 434 -19.97 -11.12 -15.49
N ALA A 435 -20.75 -10.07 -15.15
CA ALA A 435 -21.98 -10.18 -14.37
C ALA A 435 -23.01 -9.10 -14.71
N ILE A 436 -24.27 -9.40 -14.45
CA ILE A 436 -25.38 -8.47 -14.24
C ILE A 436 -26.00 -8.84 -12.89
N TRP A 437 -26.21 -7.89 -11.98
CA TRP A 437 -26.74 -8.17 -10.64
C TRP A 437 -27.59 -7.02 -10.09
N SER A 438 -28.33 -7.29 -9.02
CA SER A 438 -29.21 -6.30 -8.36
C SER A 438 -29.34 -6.53 -6.85
N GLY A 439 -29.56 -5.45 -6.09
CA GLY A 439 -29.74 -5.49 -4.63
C GLY A 439 -29.69 -4.11 -3.97
N ASP A 440 -29.58 -4.09 -2.64
CA ASP A 440 -29.47 -2.85 -1.84
C ASP A 440 -28.01 -2.39 -1.59
N ALA A 441 -27.04 -3.13 -2.14
CA ALA A 441 -25.61 -2.83 -2.01
C ALA A 441 -24.88 -3.19 -3.31
N PHE A 442 -23.91 -2.36 -3.70
CA PHE A 442 -23.15 -2.51 -4.94
C PHE A 442 -22.12 -3.65 -4.89
N ILE A 443 -21.19 -3.56 -3.93
CA ILE A 443 -20.10 -4.50 -3.67
C ILE A 443 -19.93 -4.68 -2.15
N ASP A 444 -19.05 -5.58 -1.71
CA ASP A 444 -18.71 -5.76 -0.29
C ASP A 444 -17.66 -4.75 0.24
N TRP A 445 -17.08 -3.93 -0.64
CA TRP A 445 -16.11 -2.86 -0.35
C TRP A 445 -14.82 -3.31 0.36
N LYS A 446 -14.42 -4.57 0.23
CA LYS A 446 -13.13 -5.04 0.75
C LYS A 446 -11.98 -4.63 -0.15
N GLY A 447 -10.91 -4.08 0.43
CA GLY A 447 -9.62 -3.91 -0.24
C GLY A 447 -8.84 -2.70 0.28
N ILE A 448 -7.56 -2.65 -0.07
CA ILE A 448 -6.59 -1.66 0.42
C ILE A 448 -7.00 -0.21 0.17
N ASN A 449 -7.71 0.08 -0.94
CA ASN A 449 -8.21 1.41 -1.27
C ASN A 449 -9.58 1.76 -0.63
N PHE A 450 -10.25 0.79 -0.01
CA PHE A 450 -11.56 0.97 0.63
C PHE A 450 -11.43 0.79 2.15
N ASP A 451 -11.79 -0.38 2.69
CA ASP A 451 -11.81 -0.66 4.13
C ASP A 451 -10.43 -0.85 4.78
N GLY A 452 -9.37 -0.91 3.96
CA GLY A 452 -7.97 -1.11 4.34
C GLY A 452 -7.52 -2.58 4.38
N SER A 453 -8.40 -3.53 4.05
CA SER A 453 -8.06 -4.96 4.13
C SER A 453 -7.01 -5.37 3.09
N HIS A 454 -6.11 -6.26 3.50
CA HIS A 454 -4.99 -6.78 2.71
C HIS A 454 -5.29 -8.20 2.21
N GLY A 455 -4.78 -8.57 1.04
CA GLY A 455 -5.04 -9.89 0.43
C GLY A 455 -6.46 -10.08 -0.13
N THR A 456 -7.36 -9.12 0.13
CA THR A 456 -8.75 -9.07 -0.31
C THR A 456 -8.91 -8.25 -1.59
N HIS A 457 -10.04 -8.46 -2.26
CA HIS A 457 -10.56 -7.58 -3.31
C HIS A 457 -12.11 -7.59 -3.26
N PRO A 458 -12.81 -6.65 -3.92
CA PRO A 458 -14.25 -6.55 -3.83
C PRO A 458 -15.00 -7.69 -4.52
N HIS A 459 -16.11 -8.11 -3.91
CA HIS A 459 -17.08 -9.03 -4.50
C HIS A 459 -18.36 -8.27 -4.88
N VAL A 460 -19.05 -8.70 -5.94
CA VAL A 460 -20.44 -8.26 -6.22
C VAL A 460 -21.35 -8.60 -5.04
N ASN A 461 -22.29 -7.71 -4.72
CA ASN A 461 -23.20 -7.87 -3.58
C ASN A 461 -24.66 -7.84 -4.07
N GLY A 462 -25.47 -8.81 -3.67
CA GLY A 462 -26.85 -8.97 -4.15
C GLY A 462 -27.08 -10.17 -5.09
N GLN A 463 -28.22 -10.20 -5.78
CA GLN A 463 -28.64 -11.31 -6.64
C GLN A 463 -28.01 -11.19 -8.03
N ILE A 464 -27.22 -12.18 -8.43
CA ILE A 464 -26.74 -12.34 -9.82
C ILE A 464 -27.93 -12.70 -10.71
N ILE A 465 -28.16 -11.90 -11.75
CA ILE A 465 -29.19 -12.07 -12.78
C ILE A 465 -28.65 -12.89 -13.95
N ALA A 466 -27.40 -12.64 -14.30
CA ALA A 466 -26.64 -13.32 -15.35
C ALA A 466 -25.14 -13.20 -15.06
N ALA A 467 -24.37 -14.17 -15.53
CA ALA A 467 -22.90 -14.12 -15.52
C ALA A 467 -22.32 -14.77 -16.78
N VAL A 468 -21.08 -14.42 -17.10
CA VAL A 468 -20.21 -15.16 -18.03
C VAL A 468 -18.91 -15.46 -17.28
N SER A 469 -18.38 -16.66 -17.37
CA SER A 469 -17.12 -17.05 -16.71
C SER A 469 -15.90 -16.37 -17.35
N THR A 470 -14.71 -16.58 -16.77
CA THR A 470 -13.44 -15.92 -17.19
C THR A 470 -12.93 -16.45 -18.54
N LEU A 471 -13.61 -16.06 -19.62
CA LEU A 471 -13.43 -16.50 -21.01
C LEU A 471 -13.60 -15.32 -21.99
N PRO A 472 -13.20 -15.44 -23.27
CA PRO A 472 -13.52 -14.45 -24.28
C PRO A 472 -15.04 -14.18 -24.39
N GLY A 473 -15.41 -12.90 -24.37
CA GLY A 473 -16.79 -12.44 -24.58
C GLY A 473 -17.20 -12.44 -26.06
N TRP A 474 -16.22 -12.32 -26.96
CA TRP A 474 -16.36 -12.51 -28.40
C TRP A 474 -15.52 -13.72 -28.84
N ALA A 475 -15.97 -14.45 -29.85
CA ALA A 475 -15.13 -15.45 -30.51
C ALA A 475 -14.06 -14.75 -31.38
N ASP A 476 -12.98 -15.45 -31.69
CA ASP A 476 -12.02 -14.99 -32.70
C ASP A 476 -12.73 -14.95 -34.07
N PRO A 477 -12.85 -13.78 -34.72
CA PRO A 477 -13.60 -13.62 -35.98
C PRO A 477 -12.96 -14.37 -37.15
N ASN A 478 -11.72 -14.85 -37.01
CA ASN A 478 -11.01 -15.60 -38.04
C ASN A 478 -11.27 -17.12 -37.95
N THR A 479 -11.68 -17.62 -36.78
CA THR A 479 -11.85 -19.08 -36.53
C THR A 479 -13.23 -19.46 -35.97
N GLY A 480 -14.03 -18.50 -35.52
CA GLY A 480 -15.26 -18.74 -34.77
C GLY A 480 -15.03 -19.35 -33.37
N SER A 481 -13.78 -19.43 -32.90
CA SER A 481 -13.45 -20.09 -31.65
C SER A 481 -13.58 -19.19 -30.42
N PHE A 482 -14.10 -19.76 -29.34
CA PHE A 482 -14.13 -19.17 -28.00
C PHE A 482 -13.00 -19.66 -27.07
N THR A 483 -12.01 -20.39 -27.61
CA THR A 483 -10.77 -20.71 -26.87
C THR A 483 -10.10 -19.41 -26.43
N ASP A 484 -9.64 -19.33 -25.17
CA ASP A 484 -8.91 -18.17 -24.68
C ASP A 484 -7.46 -18.17 -25.23
N PRO A 485 -7.07 -17.19 -26.07
CA PRO A 485 -5.74 -17.16 -26.71
C PRO A 485 -4.71 -16.39 -25.87
N ARG A 486 -5.09 -15.87 -24.70
CA ARG A 486 -4.24 -14.97 -23.90
C ARG A 486 -3.03 -15.70 -23.31
N PRO A 487 -1.91 -14.99 -23.10
CA PRO A 487 -0.74 -15.58 -22.45
C PRO A 487 -1.11 -16.07 -21.04
N LEU A 488 -0.70 -17.31 -20.74
CA LEU A 488 -0.85 -17.88 -19.41
C LEU A 488 0.24 -17.34 -18.47
N GLY A 489 -0.18 -16.91 -17.28
CA GLY A 489 0.73 -16.56 -16.19
C GLY A 489 1.52 -17.78 -15.69
N ARG A 490 2.49 -17.53 -14.80
CA ARG A 490 3.27 -18.61 -14.13
C ARG A 490 2.36 -19.56 -13.32
N ASP A 491 1.17 -19.12 -12.92
CA ASP A 491 0.12 -19.91 -12.23
C ASP A 491 -0.84 -20.68 -13.19
N LYS A 492 -0.63 -20.57 -14.50
CA LYS A 492 -1.47 -21.15 -15.58
C LYS A 492 -2.86 -20.50 -15.80
N LYS A 493 -3.18 -19.37 -15.17
CA LYS A 493 -4.38 -18.58 -15.53
C LYS A 493 -4.09 -17.64 -16.72
N PRO A 494 -5.07 -17.32 -17.59
CA PRO A 494 -4.91 -16.34 -18.66
C PRO A 494 -4.93 -14.89 -18.12
N TYR A 495 -4.13 -14.01 -18.73
CA TYR A 495 -3.97 -12.61 -18.33
C TYR A 495 -3.74 -11.66 -19.51
N GLY A 496 -4.03 -10.37 -19.30
CA GLY A 496 -3.87 -9.32 -20.31
C GLY A 496 -5.01 -9.29 -21.32
N PRO A 497 -4.96 -8.35 -22.29
CA PRO A 497 -5.99 -8.20 -23.30
C PRO A 497 -5.98 -9.36 -24.29
N LEU A 498 -7.12 -9.59 -24.94
CA LEU A 498 -7.17 -10.39 -26.16
C LEU A 498 -6.21 -9.82 -27.24
N PRO A 499 -5.65 -10.67 -28.12
CA PRO A 499 -4.86 -10.22 -29.26
C PRO A 499 -5.66 -9.26 -30.14
N THR A 500 -5.02 -8.21 -30.66
CA THR A 500 -5.69 -7.19 -31.49
C THR A 500 -6.50 -7.74 -32.67
N PRO A 501 -6.06 -8.80 -33.42
CA PRO A 501 -6.88 -9.42 -34.48
C PRO A 501 -8.11 -10.18 -33.99
N HIS A 502 -8.20 -10.48 -32.69
CA HIS A 502 -9.37 -11.07 -32.05
C HIS A 502 -10.33 -9.97 -31.60
N ALA A 503 -9.95 -9.20 -30.57
CA ALA A 503 -10.74 -8.06 -30.10
C ALA A 503 -9.91 -7.11 -29.20
N ARG A 504 -10.29 -5.84 -29.10
CA ARG A 504 -9.57 -4.84 -28.28
C ARG A 504 -10.47 -3.68 -27.85
N PHE A 505 -10.46 -3.34 -26.56
CA PHE A 505 -11.14 -2.15 -26.04
C PHE A 505 -10.51 -0.85 -26.58
N ARG A 506 -11.32 0.17 -26.91
CA ARG A 506 -10.88 1.49 -27.38
C ARG A 506 -11.19 2.59 -26.38
N SER A 507 -12.46 2.84 -26.10
CA SER A 507 -12.86 4.01 -25.30
C SER A 507 -14.18 3.81 -24.58
N LEU A 508 -14.37 4.58 -23.51
CA LEU A 508 -15.66 4.77 -22.85
C LEU A 508 -16.19 6.16 -23.19
N HIS A 509 -17.48 6.25 -23.49
CA HIS A 509 -18.21 7.48 -23.66
C HIS A 509 -19.24 7.62 -22.52
N HIS A 510 -19.19 8.74 -21.82
CA HIS A 510 -20.20 9.20 -20.89
C HIS A 510 -21.20 10.05 -21.68
N THR A 511 -22.40 9.52 -21.88
CA THR A 511 -23.42 10.11 -22.76
C THR A 511 -24.67 10.44 -21.96
N ARG A 512 -25.51 11.34 -22.51
CA ARG A 512 -26.80 11.75 -21.92
C ARG A 512 -27.64 10.58 -21.36
N ASP A 513 -27.65 9.45 -22.04
CA ASP A 513 -28.49 8.28 -21.73
C ASP A 513 -27.70 7.11 -21.09
N GLY A 514 -26.48 7.38 -20.60
CA GLY A 514 -25.64 6.42 -19.88
C GLY A 514 -24.27 6.19 -20.52
N ILE A 515 -23.71 4.99 -20.33
CA ILE A 515 -22.36 4.65 -20.76
C ILE A 515 -22.37 3.87 -22.08
N VAL A 516 -21.54 4.27 -23.04
CA VAL A 516 -21.28 3.52 -24.28
C VAL A 516 -19.82 3.09 -24.31
N LEU A 517 -19.57 1.80 -24.55
CA LEU A 517 -18.26 1.23 -24.78
C LEU A 517 -17.97 1.21 -26.29
N ASP A 518 -16.76 1.59 -26.69
CA ASP A 518 -16.24 1.45 -28.06
C ASP A 518 -15.11 0.44 -28.08
N TYR A 519 -15.19 -0.53 -28.99
CA TYR A 519 -14.18 -1.58 -29.12
C TYR A 519 -14.12 -2.16 -30.55
N MET A 520 -13.06 -2.92 -30.83
CA MET A 520 -12.87 -3.67 -32.07
C MET A 520 -13.09 -5.16 -31.85
N VAL A 521 -13.64 -5.85 -32.84
CA VAL A 521 -13.70 -7.31 -32.97
C VAL A 521 -13.15 -7.65 -34.36
N GLY A 522 -11.89 -8.09 -34.42
CA GLY A 522 -11.07 -7.98 -35.62
C GLY A 522 -11.08 -6.54 -36.16
N ASP A 523 -11.29 -6.36 -37.46
CA ASP A 523 -11.44 -5.05 -38.09
C ASP A 523 -12.83 -4.41 -37.89
N THR A 524 -13.77 -5.08 -37.21
CA THR A 524 -15.14 -4.59 -37.01
C THR A 524 -15.23 -3.68 -35.78
N ARG A 525 -15.62 -2.42 -35.96
CA ARG A 525 -15.95 -1.54 -34.83
C ARG A 525 -17.32 -1.89 -34.25
N VAL A 526 -17.40 -1.99 -32.92
CA VAL A 526 -18.62 -2.24 -32.16
C VAL A 526 -18.78 -1.15 -31.10
N LEU A 527 -20.02 -0.68 -30.92
CA LEU A 527 -20.43 0.20 -29.83
C LEU A 527 -21.48 -0.54 -28.98
N GLU A 528 -21.24 -0.69 -27.68
CA GLU A 528 -22.14 -1.39 -26.76
C GLU A 528 -22.66 -0.45 -25.65
N THR A 529 -23.94 -0.58 -25.29
CA THR A 529 -24.50 -0.03 -24.05
C THR A 529 -25.43 -1.05 -23.40
N ALA A 530 -25.78 -0.83 -22.13
CA ALA A 530 -26.78 -1.62 -21.42
C ALA A 530 -27.79 -0.70 -20.74
N GLN A 531 -29.06 -1.11 -20.70
CA GLN A 531 -30.16 -0.32 -20.14
C GLN A 531 -31.10 -1.20 -19.33
N LEU A 532 -31.55 -0.71 -18.16
CA LEU A 532 -32.66 -1.30 -17.41
C LEU A 532 -33.97 -1.04 -18.17
N LYS A 533 -34.74 -2.10 -18.48
CA LYS A 533 -36.00 -2.02 -19.23
C LYS A 533 -37.25 -2.38 -18.41
N ALA A 534 -37.10 -3.14 -17.32
CA ALA A 534 -38.20 -3.47 -16.40
C ALA A 534 -37.67 -3.77 -14.99
N GLY A 535 -38.57 -3.81 -14.00
CA GLY A 535 -38.27 -4.19 -12.60
C GLY A 535 -37.97 -3.04 -11.64
N GLN A 536 -37.65 -1.83 -12.13
CA GLN A 536 -37.27 -0.67 -11.30
C GLN A 536 -38.29 -0.34 -10.19
N ALA A 537 -39.59 -0.42 -10.48
CA ALA A 537 -40.65 -0.11 -9.50
C ALA A 537 -40.74 -1.11 -8.33
N ALA A 538 -40.26 -2.35 -8.51
CA ALA A 538 -40.23 -3.34 -7.43
C ALA A 538 -39.08 -3.08 -6.44
N LEU A 539 -37.94 -2.58 -6.94
CA LEU A 539 -36.78 -2.20 -6.12
C LEU A 539 -37.09 -0.98 -5.23
N SER A 540 -37.90 -0.04 -5.73
CA SER A 540 -38.35 1.14 -4.98
C SER A 540 -39.30 0.82 -3.80
N ALA A 541 -39.83 -0.39 -3.68
CA ALA A 541 -40.84 -0.72 -2.67
C ALA A 541 -40.29 -0.83 -1.23
N SER A 542 -38.96 -0.84 -1.05
CA SER A 542 -38.32 -0.81 0.27
C SER A 542 -38.47 0.52 1.00
N THR A 543 -38.70 1.64 0.29
CA THR A 543 -38.81 2.99 0.87
C THR A 543 -40.26 3.42 1.17
N GLY A 544 -40.98 2.57 1.90
CA GLY A 544 -42.11 2.98 2.77
C GLY A 544 -43.37 3.56 2.10
N THR A 545 -43.48 3.55 0.77
CA THR A 545 -44.63 4.06 0.04
C THR A 545 -45.16 3.00 -0.93
N ALA A 546 -46.48 2.80 -0.95
CA ALA A 546 -47.11 1.73 -1.70
C ALA A 546 -47.13 2.05 -3.21
N ALA A 547 -46.28 1.36 -3.97
CA ALA A 547 -46.29 1.41 -5.44
C ALA A 547 -47.62 0.87 -6.01
N ALA A 548 -48.09 1.48 -7.10
CA ALA A 548 -49.33 1.08 -7.76
C ALA A 548 -49.19 -0.31 -8.41
N ALA A 549 -50.10 -1.23 -8.10
CA ALA A 549 -50.13 -2.57 -8.69
C ALA A 549 -50.46 -2.49 -10.20
N GLY A 550 -49.48 -2.82 -11.04
CA GLY A 550 -49.62 -2.74 -12.51
C GLY A 550 -48.51 -3.43 -13.32
N SER A 551 -47.30 -3.59 -12.77
CA SER A 551 -46.27 -4.45 -13.36
C SER A 551 -46.40 -5.87 -12.86
N ALA A 552 -46.60 -6.84 -13.76
CA ALA A 552 -46.47 -8.27 -13.41
C ALA A 552 -45.02 -8.68 -13.12
N LEU A 553 -44.04 -7.91 -13.62
CA LEU A 553 -42.62 -8.23 -13.56
C LEU A 553 -41.96 -7.54 -12.35
N HIS A 554 -41.46 -8.36 -11.43
CA HIS A 554 -40.85 -7.94 -10.17
C HIS A 554 -39.31 -8.04 -10.17
N GLN A 555 -38.73 -8.81 -11.10
CA GLN A 555 -37.28 -8.95 -11.27
C GLN A 555 -36.77 -7.98 -12.36
N PRO A 556 -35.51 -7.51 -12.30
CA PRO A 556 -34.96 -6.62 -13.31
C PRO A 556 -34.81 -7.30 -14.66
N ILE A 557 -35.07 -6.56 -15.74
CA ILE A 557 -34.70 -6.97 -17.10
C ILE A 557 -33.73 -5.95 -17.67
N VAL A 558 -32.55 -6.41 -18.04
CA VAL A 558 -31.48 -5.58 -18.64
C VAL A 558 -31.39 -5.91 -20.13
N ALA A 559 -31.38 -4.89 -20.99
CA ALA A 559 -31.07 -5.05 -22.41
C ALA A 559 -29.62 -4.64 -22.66
N ARG A 560 -28.79 -5.56 -23.16
CA ARG A 560 -27.52 -5.21 -23.82
C ARG A 560 -27.84 -4.86 -25.27
N VAL A 561 -27.25 -3.77 -25.78
CA VAL A 561 -27.52 -3.21 -27.11
C VAL A 561 -26.20 -2.91 -27.81
N TRP A 562 -26.05 -3.39 -29.03
CA TRP A 562 -24.88 -3.17 -29.87
C TRP A 562 -25.26 -2.43 -31.15
N TRP A 563 -24.43 -1.45 -31.55
CA TRP A 563 -24.25 -1.06 -32.94
C TRP A 563 -22.97 -1.70 -33.46
N ILE A 564 -23.03 -2.30 -34.64
CA ILE A 564 -21.94 -3.08 -35.23
C ILE A 564 -21.71 -2.56 -36.65
N ALA A 565 -20.46 -2.26 -36.99
CA ALA A 565 -20.06 -1.83 -38.33
C ALA A 565 -20.28 -2.94 -39.39
N PRO A 566 -20.22 -2.62 -40.70
CA PRO A 566 -20.13 -3.62 -41.76
C PRO A 566 -18.98 -4.61 -41.51
N HIS A 567 -19.19 -5.89 -41.80
CA HIS A 567 -18.25 -6.97 -41.53
C HIS A 567 -18.40 -8.14 -42.52
N ALA A 568 -17.28 -8.78 -42.88
CA ALA A 568 -17.22 -9.76 -43.96
C ALA A 568 -17.31 -11.23 -43.52
N GLY A 569 -17.16 -11.53 -42.22
CA GLY A 569 -17.31 -12.86 -41.62
C GLY A 569 -18.55 -12.99 -40.72
N GLU A 570 -18.75 -14.15 -40.11
CA GLU A 570 -19.70 -14.31 -38.99
C GLU A 570 -19.02 -13.86 -37.68
N LEU A 571 -19.73 -13.10 -36.84
CA LEU A 571 -19.27 -12.74 -35.50
C LEU A 571 -20.15 -13.43 -34.44
N LEU A 572 -19.51 -13.85 -33.34
CA LEU A 572 -20.16 -14.55 -32.23
C LEU A 572 -19.83 -13.85 -30.90
N THR A 573 -20.83 -13.63 -30.05
CA THR A 573 -20.61 -13.11 -28.68
C THR A 573 -21.44 -13.86 -27.62
N ARG A 574 -20.83 -14.10 -26.46
CA ARG A 574 -21.52 -14.64 -25.28
C ARG A 574 -22.33 -13.54 -24.59
N VAL A 575 -23.64 -13.76 -24.52
CA VAL A 575 -24.56 -12.84 -23.85
C VAL A 575 -24.58 -13.10 -22.34
N ALA A 576 -24.82 -14.37 -21.97
CA ALA A 576 -24.91 -14.87 -20.59
C ALA A 576 -24.76 -16.41 -20.58
N ALA A 577 -24.38 -17.00 -19.44
CA ALA A 577 -24.61 -18.42 -19.17
C ALA A 577 -26.11 -18.74 -19.05
N ILE A 578 -26.50 -19.99 -19.29
CA ILE A 578 -27.90 -20.46 -19.20
C ILE A 578 -28.26 -20.77 -17.73
N ASP A 579 -27.33 -21.37 -16.99
CA ASP A 579 -27.34 -21.43 -15.53
C ASP A 579 -26.15 -20.64 -15.00
N ALA A 580 -26.42 -19.62 -14.21
CA ALA A 580 -25.43 -18.82 -13.50
C ALA A 580 -25.62 -19.02 -11.99
N THR A 581 -24.65 -19.65 -11.33
CA THR A 581 -24.63 -19.83 -9.86
C THR A 581 -25.84 -20.57 -9.27
N ASN A 582 -26.41 -21.55 -10.00
CA ASN A 582 -27.67 -22.26 -9.66
C ASN A 582 -28.92 -21.36 -9.79
N GLN A 583 -28.87 -20.37 -10.67
CA GLN A 583 -30.02 -19.57 -11.09
C GLN A 583 -30.15 -19.64 -12.61
N LYS A 584 -31.38 -19.87 -13.08
CA LYS A 584 -31.69 -19.80 -14.51
C LYS A 584 -31.63 -18.35 -14.97
N THR A 585 -30.91 -18.12 -16.05
CA THR A 585 -30.98 -16.90 -16.84
C THR A 585 -31.85 -17.16 -18.08
N SER A 586 -32.57 -16.16 -18.54
CA SER A 586 -33.29 -16.18 -19.82
C SER A 586 -32.85 -15.00 -20.67
N ALA A 587 -32.57 -15.24 -21.95
CA ALA A 587 -32.14 -14.22 -22.89
C ALA A 587 -32.94 -14.29 -24.19
N ALA A 588 -33.26 -13.14 -24.79
CA ALA A 588 -34.04 -13.06 -26.04
C ALA A 588 -33.77 -11.78 -26.82
N LEU A 589 -33.84 -11.87 -28.16
CA LEU A 589 -33.63 -10.76 -29.08
C LEU A 589 -34.76 -9.72 -28.97
N LEU A 590 -34.42 -8.44 -28.86
CA LEU A 590 -35.39 -7.33 -28.82
C LEU A 590 -35.53 -6.64 -30.18
N GLY A 591 -36.77 -6.53 -30.66
CA GLY A 591 -37.17 -5.58 -31.70
C GLY A 591 -36.30 -5.58 -32.97
N ILE A 592 -35.82 -6.75 -33.37
CA ILE A 592 -35.06 -6.91 -34.62
C ILE A 592 -36.06 -6.99 -35.77
N SER A 593 -35.84 -6.18 -36.81
CA SER A 593 -36.54 -6.33 -38.08
C SER A 593 -36.32 -7.74 -38.64
N ALA A 594 -37.38 -8.41 -39.14
CA ALA A 594 -37.28 -9.74 -39.74
C ALA A 594 -36.39 -9.82 -41.01
N ALA A 595 -35.74 -8.71 -41.40
CA ALA A 595 -34.74 -8.61 -42.46
C ALA A 595 -33.30 -8.40 -41.93
N ALA A 596 -33.02 -8.75 -40.67
CA ALA A 596 -31.65 -8.80 -40.13
C ALA A 596 -31.40 -10.16 -39.47
N ASP A 597 -30.61 -11.01 -40.15
CA ASP A 597 -30.44 -12.45 -39.88
C ASP A 597 -29.67 -12.83 -38.60
N ALA A 598 -29.62 -11.94 -37.60
CA ALA A 598 -29.01 -12.21 -36.31
C ALA A 598 -29.82 -13.24 -35.50
N LYS A 599 -29.12 -14.15 -34.82
CA LYS A 599 -29.74 -15.26 -34.05
C LYS A 599 -29.20 -15.33 -32.64
N LEU A 600 -30.00 -15.85 -31.72
CA LEU A 600 -29.57 -16.20 -30.36
C LEU A 600 -29.76 -17.71 -30.19
N GLU A 601 -28.67 -18.44 -29.93
CA GLU A 601 -28.69 -19.90 -29.78
C GLU A 601 -27.99 -20.32 -28.48
N GLU A 602 -28.45 -21.42 -27.89
CA GLU A 602 -27.77 -22.06 -26.77
C GLU A 602 -26.58 -22.88 -27.30
N ARG A 603 -25.35 -22.48 -26.93
CA ARG A 603 -24.10 -23.12 -27.32
C ARG A 603 -23.15 -23.21 -26.12
N ASP A 604 -22.60 -24.39 -25.85
CA ASP A 604 -21.62 -24.66 -24.77
C ASP A 604 -22.01 -24.15 -23.36
N GLY A 605 -23.32 -24.13 -23.04
CA GLY A 605 -23.84 -23.62 -21.77
C GLY A 605 -24.12 -22.11 -21.72
N PHE A 606 -23.99 -21.40 -22.86
CA PHE A 606 -24.21 -19.96 -22.99
C PHE A 606 -25.27 -19.63 -24.04
N TYR A 607 -26.01 -18.55 -23.81
CA TYR A 607 -26.71 -17.84 -24.88
C TYR A 607 -25.67 -17.11 -25.73
N THR A 608 -25.52 -17.54 -26.98
CA THR A 608 -24.56 -16.99 -27.96
C THR A 608 -25.33 -16.23 -29.04
N LEU A 609 -25.01 -14.95 -29.18
CA LEU A 609 -25.52 -14.09 -30.25
C LEU A 609 -24.64 -14.29 -31.49
N ILE A 610 -25.29 -14.61 -32.61
CA ILE A 610 -24.69 -14.93 -33.91
C ILE A 610 -25.06 -13.84 -34.91
N LEU A 611 -24.06 -13.31 -35.62
CA LEU A 611 -24.14 -12.09 -36.40
C LEU A 611 -23.53 -12.36 -37.78
N PRO A 612 -24.34 -12.63 -38.83
CA PRO A 612 -23.83 -12.99 -40.14
C PRO A 612 -23.30 -11.77 -40.92
N ALA A 613 -22.33 -12.04 -41.79
CA ALA A 613 -21.64 -11.08 -42.64
C ALA A 613 -22.60 -10.16 -43.41
N ARG A 614 -22.27 -8.87 -43.47
CA ARG A 614 -23.14 -7.81 -44.01
C ARG A 614 -22.38 -6.55 -44.40
N SER A 615 -22.79 -5.93 -45.51
CA SER A 615 -22.23 -4.66 -46.02
C SER A 615 -22.75 -3.41 -45.31
N GLU A 616 -23.84 -3.52 -44.55
CA GLU A 616 -24.48 -2.42 -43.84
C GLU A 616 -24.33 -2.58 -42.32
N PRO A 617 -24.30 -1.49 -41.53
CA PRO A 617 -24.30 -1.57 -40.07
C PRO A 617 -25.50 -2.37 -39.52
N LEU A 618 -25.35 -2.94 -38.34
CA LEU A 618 -26.42 -3.62 -37.60
C LEU A 618 -26.66 -2.90 -36.27
N VAL A 619 -27.93 -2.82 -35.85
CA VAL A 619 -28.30 -2.59 -34.46
C VAL A 619 -29.01 -3.84 -33.97
N VAL A 620 -28.56 -4.37 -32.84
CA VAL A 620 -29.06 -5.61 -32.24
C VAL A 620 -29.11 -5.45 -30.73
N ALA A 621 -30.12 -6.03 -30.09
CA ALA A 621 -30.25 -6.02 -28.64
C ALA A 621 -30.73 -7.37 -28.13
N VAL A 622 -30.26 -7.74 -26.94
CA VAL A 622 -30.68 -8.93 -26.22
C VAL A 622 -31.13 -8.51 -24.82
N ALA A 623 -32.40 -8.77 -24.50
CA ALA A 623 -32.91 -8.70 -23.15
C ALA A 623 -32.41 -9.91 -22.34
N ILE A 624 -32.13 -9.68 -21.07
CA ILE A 624 -31.60 -10.65 -20.11
C ILE A 624 -32.38 -10.51 -18.80
N ALA A 625 -32.85 -11.63 -18.27
CA ALA A 625 -33.58 -11.73 -17.01
C ALA A 625 -33.13 -12.99 -16.24
N GLY A 626 -33.39 -13.06 -14.94
CA GLY A 626 -33.00 -14.21 -14.12
C GLY A 626 -33.86 -14.40 -12.86
N GLY A 627 -33.64 -15.52 -12.18
CA GLY A 627 -34.25 -15.86 -10.89
C GLY A 627 -34.95 -17.22 -10.86
N GLN A 628 -35.47 -17.60 -9.69
CA GLN A 628 -36.12 -18.90 -9.46
C GLN A 628 -37.66 -18.89 -9.62
N SER A 629 -38.27 -17.71 -9.70
CA SER A 629 -39.74 -17.53 -9.71
C SER A 629 -40.18 -16.19 -10.34
N GLY A 630 -39.45 -15.77 -11.38
CA GLY A 630 -39.68 -14.52 -12.12
C GLY A 630 -39.90 -14.77 -13.62
N PRO A 631 -39.74 -13.76 -14.50
CA PRO A 631 -39.85 -13.88 -15.96
C PRO A 631 -39.06 -15.03 -16.62
N ALA A 632 -38.11 -15.68 -15.92
CA ALA A 632 -37.49 -16.94 -16.37
C ALA A 632 -38.52 -18.05 -16.69
N ASP A 633 -39.76 -17.94 -16.21
CA ASP A 633 -40.93 -18.63 -16.78
C ASP A 633 -41.20 -18.11 -18.22
N GLY A 634 -40.53 -18.75 -19.19
CA GLY A 634 -40.23 -18.18 -20.51
C GLY A 634 -41.40 -17.63 -21.34
N GLU A 635 -42.65 -18.05 -21.10
CA GLU A 635 -43.81 -17.45 -21.77
C GLU A 635 -44.01 -15.98 -21.36
N ALA A 636 -43.87 -15.66 -20.06
CA ALA A 636 -44.07 -14.29 -19.57
C ALA A 636 -42.99 -13.32 -20.10
N PHE A 637 -41.75 -13.79 -20.18
CA PHE A 637 -40.65 -13.05 -20.80
C PHE A 637 -40.81 -12.91 -22.31
N ALA A 638 -41.17 -13.98 -23.03
CA ALA A 638 -41.45 -13.91 -24.47
C ALA A 638 -42.61 -12.94 -24.79
N GLN A 639 -43.69 -12.97 -24.00
CA GLN A 639 -44.80 -12.02 -24.12
C GLN A 639 -44.43 -10.57 -23.77
N TRP A 640 -43.38 -10.34 -22.97
CA TRP A 640 -42.84 -9.00 -22.71
C TRP A 640 -41.92 -8.53 -23.84
N VAL A 641 -41.00 -9.41 -24.29
CA VAL A 641 -40.08 -9.20 -25.42
C VAL A 641 -40.85 -8.81 -26.68
N ALA A 642 -41.91 -9.55 -27.02
CA ALA A 642 -42.75 -9.31 -28.19
C ALA A 642 -43.53 -7.97 -28.17
N LYS A 643 -43.49 -7.22 -27.05
CA LYS A 643 -44.12 -5.90 -26.88
C LYS A 643 -43.09 -4.76 -26.78
N GLN A 644 -41.79 -5.06 -26.80
CA GLN A 644 -40.76 -4.02 -26.71
C GLN A 644 -40.57 -3.31 -28.05
N PRO A 645 -40.31 -1.98 -28.04
CA PRO A 645 -39.89 -1.28 -29.24
C PRO A 645 -38.49 -1.73 -29.68
N ASN A 646 -38.15 -1.45 -30.93
CA ASN A 646 -36.80 -1.62 -31.45
C ASN A 646 -35.79 -0.83 -30.59
N PRO A 647 -34.58 -1.38 -30.35
CA PRO A 647 -33.56 -0.68 -29.58
C PRO A 647 -33.09 0.59 -30.31
N GLU A 648 -32.85 1.65 -29.53
CA GLU A 648 -32.11 2.81 -30.02
C GLU A 648 -30.64 2.43 -30.28
N SER A 649 -30.01 3.04 -31.27
CA SER A 649 -28.64 2.72 -31.63
C SER A 649 -27.64 3.42 -30.69
N PRO A 650 -26.69 2.68 -30.06
CA PRO A 650 -25.60 3.27 -29.29
C PRO A 650 -24.77 4.29 -30.09
N LYS A 651 -24.78 4.17 -31.43
CA LYS A 651 -24.09 5.09 -32.35
C LYS A 651 -24.67 6.51 -32.37
N LEU A 652 -25.92 6.69 -31.95
CA LEU A 652 -26.59 8.00 -31.82
C LEU A 652 -26.20 8.73 -30.53
N LEU A 653 -25.77 8.00 -29.49
CA LEU A 653 -25.37 8.56 -28.20
C LEU A 653 -23.91 9.06 -28.20
N VAL A 654 -23.05 8.45 -29.01
CA VAL A 654 -21.62 8.82 -29.10
C VAL A 654 -21.46 10.21 -29.73
N GLY A 655 -20.98 11.16 -28.92
CA GLY A 655 -20.89 12.59 -29.28
C GLY A 655 -22.06 13.42 -28.74
N ILE A 656 -22.88 12.87 -27.85
CA ILE A 656 -23.86 13.61 -27.04
C ILE A 656 -23.48 13.44 -25.57
N PRO A 657 -22.69 14.37 -24.98
CA PRO A 657 -22.33 14.39 -23.57
C PRO A 657 -23.49 14.26 -22.60
N ALA A 658 -23.18 13.92 -21.35
CA ALA A 658 -24.14 13.97 -20.27
C ALA A 658 -24.22 15.39 -19.69
N GLU A 659 -25.43 15.95 -19.57
CA GLU A 659 -25.61 17.32 -19.10
C GLU A 659 -25.09 17.50 -17.66
N LYS A 660 -24.17 18.46 -17.45
CA LYS A 660 -23.74 19.00 -16.14
C LYS A 660 -23.04 17.99 -15.21
N LEU A 661 -22.07 17.25 -15.73
CA LEU A 661 -21.29 16.32 -14.92
C LEU A 661 -20.45 17.04 -13.84
N TRP A 662 -20.90 17.01 -12.58
CA TRP A 662 -20.13 17.59 -11.46
C TRP A 662 -19.84 19.10 -11.63
N ASP A 663 -20.83 19.85 -12.14
CA ASP A 663 -20.73 21.28 -12.53
C ASP A 663 -20.29 22.27 -11.42
N ALA A 664 -20.35 21.86 -10.15
CA ALA A 664 -19.96 22.70 -9.02
C ALA A 664 -18.44 22.99 -8.97
N THR A 665 -18.07 24.26 -9.19
CA THR A 665 -16.74 24.77 -8.83
C THR A 665 -16.67 25.03 -7.33
N ILE A 666 -15.62 24.55 -6.66
CA ILE A 666 -15.41 24.70 -5.22
C ILE A 666 -14.20 25.61 -4.97
N GLU A 667 -14.42 26.70 -4.25
CA GLU A 667 -13.35 27.63 -3.88
C GLU A 667 -12.68 27.22 -2.55
N THR A 668 -11.35 27.30 -2.52
CA THR A 668 -10.52 27.16 -1.31
C THR A 668 -9.45 28.26 -1.31
N ARG A 669 -8.77 28.46 -0.18
CA ARG A 669 -7.82 29.58 -0.02
C ARG A 669 -6.43 29.08 0.32
N ILE A 670 -5.42 29.55 -0.42
CA ILE A 670 -4.01 29.23 -0.15
C ILE A 670 -3.64 29.75 1.24
N ALA A 671 -3.05 28.87 2.06
CA ALA A 671 -2.44 29.25 3.33
C ALA A 671 -0.94 29.45 3.11
N THR A 672 -0.55 30.67 2.74
CA THR A 672 0.82 31.05 2.40
C THR A 672 1.76 30.91 3.59
N GLY A 673 2.90 30.23 3.39
CA GLY A 673 3.94 30.08 4.40
C GLY A 673 4.74 31.36 4.60
N ALA A 674 5.25 31.57 5.82
CA ALA A 674 6.17 32.67 6.10
C ALA A 674 7.56 32.38 5.53
N ASP A 675 8.20 33.39 4.92
CA ASP A 675 9.55 33.32 4.33
C ASP A 675 10.65 33.39 5.41
N ALA A 676 10.52 32.57 6.45
CA ALA A 676 11.34 32.60 7.67
C ALA A 676 12.60 31.70 7.60
N GLY A 677 12.74 30.88 6.56
CA GLY A 677 13.90 30.02 6.31
C GLY A 677 14.24 29.99 4.82
N SER A 678 15.19 29.16 4.41
CA SER A 678 15.64 29.02 3.00
C SER A 678 14.53 28.63 2.04
N PHE A 679 13.47 28.00 2.56
CA PHE A 679 12.24 27.67 1.85
C PHE A 679 11.02 28.09 2.67
N ALA A 680 9.93 28.37 1.97
CA ALA A 680 8.60 28.53 2.53
C ALA A 680 7.66 27.49 1.89
N ILE A 681 6.67 27.04 2.67
CA ILE A 681 5.65 26.07 2.24
C ILE A 681 4.29 26.75 2.32
N ASP A 682 3.61 26.88 1.19
CA ASP A 682 2.20 27.24 1.14
C ASP A 682 1.37 25.96 1.11
N VAL A 683 0.34 25.85 1.95
CA VAL A 683 -0.65 24.77 1.86
C VAL A 683 -1.74 25.20 0.89
N LEU A 684 -2.11 24.30 -0.03
CA LEU A 684 -3.18 24.49 -1.01
C LEU A 684 -4.33 23.53 -0.64
N PRO A 685 -5.33 23.96 0.16
CA PRO A 685 -6.31 23.05 0.72
C PRO A 685 -7.17 22.40 -0.37
N THR A 686 -7.29 21.08 -0.32
CA THR A 686 -8.24 20.32 -1.16
C THR A 686 -9.69 20.50 -0.66
N PRO A 687 -10.71 20.38 -1.53
CA PRO A 687 -12.14 20.35 -1.17
C PRO A 687 -12.56 19.18 -0.23
N ALA A 688 -12.11 19.22 1.02
CA ALA A 688 -12.38 18.19 2.05
C ALA A 688 -13.87 18.04 2.39
N VAL A 689 -14.68 19.05 2.08
CA VAL A 689 -16.14 18.94 1.96
C VAL A 689 -16.49 19.30 0.52
N ASN A 690 -17.17 18.39 -0.18
CA ASN A 690 -17.60 18.56 -1.56
C ASN A 690 -18.95 17.83 -1.80
N PRO A 691 -19.74 18.21 -2.82
CA PRO A 691 -21.10 17.66 -3.03
C PRO A 691 -21.18 16.15 -3.24
N TRP A 692 -20.06 15.50 -3.53
CA TRP A 692 -19.95 14.09 -3.92
C TRP A 692 -19.39 13.20 -2.81
N ASN A 693 -19.08 13.79 -1.64
CA ASN A 693 -18.32 13.16 -0.55
C ASN A 693 -17.00 12.51 -1.02
N ALA A 694 -16.41 13.04 -2.10
CA ALA A 694 -15.26 12.44 -2.76
C ALA A 694 -14.02 12.57 -1.89
N GLN A 695 -13.33 11.45 -1.67
CA GLN A 695 -12.02 11.41 -1.02
C GLN A 695 -10.94 11.95 -1.97
N ILE A 696 -10.19 12.96 -1.50
CA ILE A 696 -9.15 13.64 -2.31
C ILE A 696 -7.77 13.16 -1.87
N ARG A 697 -7.48 11.89 -2.14
CA ARG A 697 -6.17 11.24 -1.91
C ARG A 697 -5.33 11.35 -3.17
N LEU A 698 -4.50 12.39 -3.28
CA LEU A 698 -3.86 12.79 -4.54
C LEU A 698 -2.74 11.83 -4.96
N GLY A 699 -2.83 11.30 -6.19
CA GLY A 699 -1.87 10.35 -6.77
C GLY A 699 -1.05 10.91 -7.94
N GLY A 700 -1.35 12.11 -8.43
CA GLY A 700 -0.72 12.73 -9.60
C GLY A 700 -1.02 14.22 -9.71
N ILE A 701 -0.11 14.97 -10.32
CA ILE A 701 -0.24 16.40 -10.65
C ILE A 701 0.57 16.70 -11.92
N ASP A 702 0.02 17.52 -12.83
CA ASP A 702 0.77 18.19 -13.89
C ASP A 702 0.04 19.46 -14.39
N PHE A 703 0.70 20.28 -15.22
CA PHE A 703 0.23 21.63 -15.60
C PHE A 703 -0.20 21.76 -17.07
N PHE A 704 -1.19 22.61 -17.34
CA PHE A 704 -1.71 22.85 -18.70
C PHE A 704 -0.82 23.72 -19.61
N GLY A 705 0.42 24.01 -19.21
CA GLY A 705 1.44 24.70 -20.01
C GLY A 705 1.72 26.15 -19.56
N THR A 706 2.31 26.94 -20.48
CA THR A 706 2.84 28.28 -20.19
C THR A 706 2.05 29.45 -20.81
N ASP A 707 0.95 29.18 -21.51
CA ASP A 707 0.06 30.23 -22.02
C ASP A 707 -0.57 31.01 -20.85
N ASP A 708 -0.72 32.34 -20.98
CA ASP A 708 -1.28 33.20 -19.94
C ASP A 708 -2.66 32.78 -19.43
N ARG A 709 -3.43 32.00 -20.22
CA ARG A 709 -4.74 31.45 -19.86
C ARG A 709 -4.69 30.14 -19.08
N GLN A 710 -3.57 29.42 -19.12
CA GLN A 710 -3.41 28.06 -18.58
C GLN A 710 -2.28 27.92 -17.54
N LYS A 711 -1.34 28.88 -17.48
CA LYS A 711 -0.22 28.96 -16.52
C LYS A 711 -0.60 29.08 -15.03
N GLU A 712 -1.88 29.00 -14.68
CA GLU A 712 -2.38 28.98 -13.30
C GLU A 712 -3.22 27.73 -13.02
N ASN A 713 -3.26 26.78 -13.96
CA ASN A 713 -4.12 25.61 -13.93
C ASN A 713 -3.30 24.31 -13.88
N ALA A 714 -3.67 23.40 -12.97
CA ALA A 714 -3.15 22.04 -12.91
C ALA A 714 -4.28 21.01 -13.03
N ALA A 715 -3.94 19.82 -13.53
CA ALA A 715 -4.75 18.61 -13.43
C ALA A 715 -4.17 17.70 -12.34
N LEU A 716 -5.03 17.09 -11.53
CA LEU A 716 -4.64 16.16 -10.47
C LEU A 716 -5.54 14.94 -10.44
N CYS A 717 -4.97 13.74 -10.30
CA CYS A 717 -5.73 12.50 -10.13
C CYS A 717 -5.76 12.05 -8.66
N THR A 718 -6.84 11.39 -8.24
CA THR A 718 -6.95 10.74 -6.92
C THR A 718 -6.83 9.23 -7.05
N TRP A 719 -6.29 8.58 -6.02
CA TRP A 719 -6.23 7.11 -5.91
C TRP A 719 -7.62 6.47 -5.81
N ASP A 720 -8.64 7.26 -5.45
CA ASP A 720 -10.05 6.90 -5.44
C ASP A 720 -10.70 6.83 -6.84
N GLY A 721 -10.01 7.29 -7.89
CA GLY A 721 -10.47 7.18 -9.28
C GLY A 721 -10.94 8.48 -9.92
N ASP A 722 -10.75 9.63 -9.28
CA ASP A 722 -11.17 10.93 -9.81
C ASP A 722 -10.03 11.68 -10.51
N VAL A 723 -10.38 12.62 -11.39
CA VAL A 723 -9.48 13.70 -11.83
C VAL A 723 -10.16 15.05 -11.62
N TRP A 724 -9.36 16.00 -11.14
CA TRP A 724 -9.76 17.36 -10.80
C TRP A 724 -8.88 18.36 -11.54
N THR A 725 -9.46 19.47 -11.98
CA THR A 725 -8.69 20.67 -12.34
C THR A 725 -8.71 21.64 -11.18
N VAL A 726 -7.57 22.30 -10.94
CA VAL A 726 -7.47 23.43 -10.01
C VAL A 726 -6.87 24.63 -10.74
N GLY A 727 -7.59 25.75 -10.74
CA GLY A 727 -7.12 27.03 -11.26
C GLY A 727 -6.82 28.04 -10.16
N GLY A 728 -6.13 29.12 -10.52
CA GLY A 728 -5.77 30.22 -9.59
C GLY A 728 -4.53 29.95 -8.76
N LEU A 729 -3.65 29.04 -9.20
CA LEU A 729 -2.42 28.67 -8.47
C LEU A 729 -1.48 29.87 -8.21
N ALA A 730 -1.50 30.89 -9.06
CA ALA A 730 -0.73 32.13 -8.91
C ALA A 730 -1.61 33.36 -8.62
N SER A 731 -2.89 33.17 -8.28
CA SER A 731 -3.85 34.27 -8.11
C SER A 731 -3.46 35.24 -6.99
N ALA A 732 -3.60 36.54 -7.27
CA ALA A 732 -3.24 37.61 -6.33
C ALA A 732 -4.17 37.68 -5.10
N ASP A 733 -5.36 37.08 -5.16
CA ASP A 733 -6.28 36.94 -4.03
C ASP A 733 -6.11 35.60 -3.28
N GLY A 734 -5.27 34.69 -3.77
CA GLY A 734 -5.01 33.39 -3.16
C GLY A 734 -6.20 32.43 -3.18
N VAL A 735 -7.12 32.57 -4.15
CA VAL A 735 -8.30 31.70 -4.29
C VAL A 735 -8.04 30.60 -5.32
N LEU A 736 -8.03 29.35 -4.85
CA LEU A 736 -7.98 28.17 -5.69
C LEU A 736 -9.39 27.74 -6.10
N LYS A 737 -9.60 27.47 -7.39
CA LYS A 737 -10.90 27.04 -7.94
C LYS A 737 -10.81 25.61 -8.43
N TRP A 738 -11.42 24.69 -7.70
CA TRP A 738 -11.41 23.26 -8.00
C TRP A 738 -12.67 22.84 -8.75
N ARG A 739 -12.53 22.01 -9.79
CA ARG A 739 -13.63 21.33 -10.49
C ARG A 739 -13.30 19.84 -10.64
N ARG A 740 -14.27 18.97 -10.41
CA ARG A 740 -14.15 17.53 -10.67
C ARG A 740 -14.49 17.27 -12.13
N ILE A 741 -13.59 16.68 -12.89
CA ILE A 741 -13.72 16.56 -14.36
C ILE A 741 -13.88 15.11 -14.86
N ALA A 742 -13.44 14.13 -14.07
CA ALA A 742 -13.55 12.70 -14.38
C ALA A 742 -13.64 11.87 -13.10
N THR A 743 -14.21 10.66 -13.20
CA THR A 743 -14.39 9.74 -12.08
C THR A 743 -14.23 8.27 -12.51
N GLY A 744 -14.29 7.34 -11.54
CA GLY A 744 -14.43 5.91 -11.79
C GLY A 744 -13.20 5.20 -12.36
N LEU A 745 -12.03 5.85 -12.39
CA LEU A 745 -10.76 5.27 -12.86
C LEU A 745 -10.15 4.28 -11.86
N TYR A 746 -9.39 3.29 -12.33
CA TYR A 746 -8.83 2.25 -11.44
C TYR A 746 -7.51 2.70 -10.79
N GLN A 747 -7.56 3.15 -9.54
CA GLN A 747 -6.40 3.51 -8.71
C GLN A 747 -5.34 4.42 -9.41
N PRO A 748 -5.70 5.61 -9.94
CA PRO A 748 -4.75 6.57 -10.51
C PRO A 748 -3.59 6.95 -9.57
N LEU A 749 -2.35 6.72 -10.00
CA LEU A 749 -1.13 7.04 -9.25
C LEU A 749 -0.04 7.72 -10.12
N GLY A 750 -0.47 8.36 -11.20
CA GLY A 750 0.35 9.20 -12.08
C GLY A 750 -0.50 9.96 -13.09
N LEU A 751 -0.08 11.18 -13.42
CA LEU A 751 -0.71 12.05 -14.42
C LEU A 751 0.37 12.84 -15.15
N LYS A 752 0.20 13.03 -16.46
CA LYS A 752 1.01 13.92 -17.29
C LYS A 752 0.11 14.73 -18.23
N VAL A 753 0.42 16.00 -18.49
CA VAL A 753 -0.24 16.78 -19.54
C VAL A 753 0.72 16.97 -20.71
N ILE A 754 0.31 16.56 -21.91
CA ILE A 754 1.10 16.66 -23.14
C ILE A 754 0.21 17.28 -24.21
N ASP A 755 0.65 18.41 -24.78
CA ASP A 755 -0.10 19.20 -25.77
C ASP A 755 -1.56 19.52 -25.35
N GLY A 756 -1.79 19.70 -24.05
CA GLY A 756 -3.09 19.97 -23.44
C GLY A 756 -3.92 18.72 -23.10
N VAL A 757 -3.56 17.54 -23.61
CA VAL A 757 -4.22 16.27 -23.32
C VAL A 757 -3.73 15.70 -21.99
N MET A 758 -4.66 15.30 -21.11
CA MET A 758 -4.36 14.64 -19.85
C MET A 758 -4.20 13.14 -20.05
N TYR A 759 -3.01 12.62 -19.75
CA TYR A 759 -2.69 11.19 -19.69
C TYR A 759 -2.67 10.75 -18.23
N VAL A 760 -3.41 9.69 -17.89
CA VAL A 760 -3.57 9.20 -16.52
C VAL A 760 -3.18 7.74 -16.43
N THR A 761 -2.22 7.42 -15.55
CA THR A 761 -1.79 6.04 -15.26
C THR A 761 -2.76 5.40 -14.28
N CYS A 762 -3.65 4.54 -14.80
CA CYS A 762 -4.49 3.67 -13.98
C CYS A 762 -3.84 2.28 -13.86
N ARG A 763 -4.31 1.49 -12.90
CA ARG A 763 -3.82 0.11 -12.68
C ARG A 763 -4.14 -0.84 -13.84
N ASP A 764 -5.12 -0.54 -14.66
CA ASP A 764 -5.54 -1.37 -15.81
C ASP A 764 -5.04 -0.89 -17.17
N ARG A 765 -4.92 0.44 -17.36
CA ARG A 765 -4.63 1.07 -18.64
C ARG A 765 -4.11 2.51 -18.46
N ILE A 766 -3.43 3.05 -19.46
CA ILE A 766 -3.24 4.51 -19.56
C ILE A 766 -4.47 5.09 -20.27
N VAL A 767 -5.12 6.07 -19.63
CA VAL A 767 -6.31 6.75 -20.16
C VAL A 767 -5.93 8.16 -20.62
N THR A 768 -6.44 8.58 -21.77
CA THR A 768 -6.51 10.00 -22.15
C THR A 768 -7.93 10.52 -21.95
N LEU A 769 -8.05 11.68 -21.31
CA LEU A 769 -9.33 12.32 -21.00
C LEU A 769 -9.63 13.41 -22.01
N HIS A 770 -10.82 13.37 -22.60
CA HIS A 770 -11.28 14.32 -23.62
C HIS A 770 -12.64 14.91 -23.25
N ASP A 771 -12.66 16.24 -23.19
CA ASP A 771 -13.84 17.10 -23.30
C ASP A 771 -14.26 17.13 -24.79
N THR A 772 -15.55 16.95 -25.08
CA THR A 772 -16.05 16.84 -26.45
C THR A 772 -17.06 17.90 -26.89
N ASP A 773 -17.55 18.75 -25.98
CA ASP A 773 -18.39 19.91 -26.32
C ASP A 773 -17.81 21.28 -25.87
N GLY A 774 -16.77 21.27 -25.04
CA GLY A 774 -16.06 22.46 -24.55
C GLY A 774 -16.55 22.98 -23.21
N ASP A 775 -17.41 22.25 -22.48
CA ASP A 775 -17.89 22.70 -21.16
C ASP A 775 -16.83 22.58 -20.04
N GLY A 776 -15.74 21.81 -20.26
CA GLY A 776 -14.64 21.58 -19.33
C GLY A 776 -14.75 20.30 -18.47
N LEU A 777 -15.48 19.29 -18.92
CA LEU A 777 -15.68 17.98 -18.27
C LEU A 777 -15.25 16.82 -19.18
N THR A 778 -15.13 15.60 -18.65
CA THR A 778 -14.68 14.44 -19.45
C THR A 778 -15.85 13.56 -19.89
N ASP A 779 -16.21 13.69 -21.17
CA ASP A 779 -17.21 12.84 -21.83
C ASP A 779 -16.59 11.56 -22.38
N ARG A 780 -15.29 11.59 -22.70
CA ARG A 780 -14.63 10.53 -23.45
C ARG A 780 -13.30 10.13 -22.83
N TYR A 781 -13.21 8.84 -22.52
CA TYR A 781 -12.10 8.20 -21.84
C TYR A 781 -11.44 7.23 -22.84
N ASP A 782 -10.46 7.72 -23.59
CA ASP A 782 -9.75 6.96 -24.61
C ASP A 782 -8.63 6.11 -23.99
N THR A 783 -8.53 4.85 -24.39
CA THR A 783 -7.45 3.95 -23.96
C THR A 783 -6.22 4.21 -24.82
N PHE A 784 -5.19 4.81 -24.23
CA PHE A 784 -3.91 5.01 -24.91
C PHE A 784 -3.10 3.71 -24.97
N ASN A 785 -2.99 3.00 -23.84
CA ASN A 785 -2.41 1.65 -23.81
C ASN A 785 -3.12 0.77 -22.76
N THR A 786 -3.25 -0.53 -23.03
CA THR A 786 -3.83 -1.53 -22.12
C THR A 786 -3.06 -2.87 -22.14
N ASP A 787 -1.78 -2.89 -22.51
CA ASP A 787 -0.97 -4.12 -22.50
C ASP A 787 -0.60 -4.56 -21.08
N GLN A 788 -0.67 -3.64 -20.10
CA GLN A 788 -0.57 -3.94 -18.68
C GLN A 788 -1.48 -5.13 -18.34
N GLN A 789 -0.88 -6.12 -17.69
CA GLN A 789 -1.59 -7.31 -17.21
C GLN A 789 -1.87 -7.12 -15.72
N VAL A 790 -3.11 -7.34 -15.30
CA VAL A 790 -3.59 -7.10 -13.93
C VAL A 790 -3.96 -8.41 -13.26
N THR A 791 -3.66 -8.56 -11.98
CA THR A 791 -4.20 -9.63 -11.12
C THR A 791 -5.12 -9.08 -10.03
N GLU A 792 -5.75 -9.98 -9.30
CA GLU A 792 -6.51 -9.73 -8.07
C GLU A 792 -5.64 -9.21 -6.90
N HIS A 793 -4.30 -9.25 -7.02
CA HIS A 793 -3.38 -8.99 -5.90
C HIS A 793 -3.33 -7.50 -5.50
N PHE A 794 -3.59 -7.17 -4.22
CA PHE A 794 -3.76 -5.79 -3.75
C PHE A 794 -2.60 -4.81 -4.08
N HIS A 795 -1.35 -5.28 -4.10
CA HIS A 795 -0.12 -4.45 -4.09
C HIS A 795 0.53 -4.14 -5.47
N GLU A 796 -0.07 -4.51 -6.61
CA GLU A 796 0.58 -4.37 -7.95
C GLU A 796 0.44 -2.98 -8.60
N PHE A 797 0.57 -1.91 -7.81
CA PHE A 797 0.37 -0.51 -8.23
C PHE A 797 1.15 -0.11 -9.48
N ALA A 798 0.53 0.70 -10.35
CA ALA A 798 1.17 1.38 -11.48
C ALA A 798 1.45 2.84 -11.09
N MET A 799 2.73 3.21 -10.94
CA MET A 799 3.15 4.43 -10.23
C MET A 799 3.97 5.37 -11.11
N GLY A 800 3.56 6.64 -11.10
CA GLY A 800 4.16 7.73 -11.87
C GLY A 800 3.50 7.92 -13.24
N LEU A 801 3.79 9.06 -13.84
CA LEU A 801 3.82 9.19 -15.30
C LEU A 801 4.84 10.26 -15.68
N GLU A 802 5.83 9.85 -16.46
CA GLU A 802 6.80 10.75 -17.09
C GLU A 802 6.89 10.51 -18.59
N THR A 803 7.54 11.42 -19.31
CA THR A 803 7.68 11.36 -20.77
C THR A 803 9.11 11.74 -21.20
N ASP A 804 9.61 11.11 -22.27
CA ASP A 804 10.87 11.53 -22.90
C ASP A 804 10.65 12.58 -24.00
N ALA A 805 11.76 13.15 -24.51
CA ALA A 805 11.72 14.13 -25.61
C ALA A 805 11.26 13.55 -26.97
N ALA A 806 11.02 12.23 -27.07
CA ALA A 806 10.42 11.57 -28.23
C ALA A 806 8.92 11.26 -28.03
N GLY A 807 8.36 11.57 -26.85
CA GLY A 807 6.97 11.38 -26.47
C GLY A 807 6.62 10.00 -25.93
N ASN A 808 7.59 9.13 -25.64
CA ASN A 808 7.29 7.83 -25.01
C ASN A 808 6.97 8.05 -23.53
N LEU A 809 6.00 7.29 -23.01
CA LEU A 809 5.56 7.40 -21.61
C LEU A 809 6.24 6.37 -20.73
N TYR A 810 6.59 6.75 -19.50
CA TYR A 810 7.29 5.91 -18.54
C TYR A 810 6.55 5.87 -17.20
N TYR A 811 6.38 4.68 -16.65
CA TYR A 811 5.86 4.44 -15.30
C TYR A 811 6.41 3.11 -14.77
N ALA A 812 6.40 2.93 -13.46
CA ALA A 812 6.82 1.68 -12.85
C ALA A 812 5.62 0.85 -12.38
N LYS A 813 5.67 -0.48 -12.53
CA LYS A 813 4.63 -1.37 -12.01
C LYS A 813 5.19 -2.29 -10.93
N SER A 814 4.50 -2.29 -9.79
CA SER A 814 4.90 -3.05 -8.61
C SER A 814 4.80 -4.57 -8.81
N ALA A 815 5.72 -5.31 -8.21
CA ALA A 815 5.65 -6.73 -7.97
C ALA A 815 4.58 -7.07 -6.91
N ARG A 816 4.31 -8.37 -6.75
CA ARG A 816 3.39 -8.87 -5.72
C ARG A 816 4.10 -8.85 -4.37
N HIS A 817 3.36 -8.45 -3.34
CA HIS A 817 3.79 -8.53 -1.95
C HIS A 817 3.74 -10.00 -1.49
N ALA A 818 4.73 -10.49 -0.74
CA ALA A 818 4.79 -11.87 -0.22
C ALA A 818 4.71 -13.01 -1.25
N MET A 819 4.78 -12.73 -2.55
CA MET A 819 4.57 -13.75 -3.58
C MET A 819 5.38 -13.47 -4.85
N PRO A 820 5.90 -14.52 -5.53
CA PRO A 820 6.48 -14.38 -6.85
C PRO A 820 5.50 -13.80 -7.89
N ALA A 821 6.06 -13.12 -8.89
CA ALA A 821 5.35 -12.62 -10.06
C ALA A 821 4.61 -13.72 -10.82
N VAL A 822 3.37 -13.42 -11.22
CA VAL A 822 2.56 -14.29 -12.10
C VAL A 822 2.62 -13.83 -13.56
N VAL A 823 2.45 -12.52 -13.80
CA VAL A 823 2.49 -11.87 -15.13
C VAL A 823 3.77 -11.06 -15.38
N PRO A 824 4.18 -10.83 -16.65
CA PRO A 824 5.44 -10.17 -17.02
C PRO A 824 5.71 -8.77 -16.43
N HIS A 825 4.66 -8.00 -16.15
CA HIS A 825 4.80 -6.61 -15.74
C HIS A 825 5.08 -6.41 -14.23
N HIS A 826 5.14 -7.47 -13.43
CA HIS A 826 5.43 -7.36 -12.00
C HIS A 826 6.90 -6.98 -11.72
N GLY A 827 7.11 -5.85 -11.05
CA GLY A 827 8.44 -5.45 -10.58
C GLY A 827 9.31 -4.87 -11.69
N THR A 828 8.70 -4.06 -12.55
CA THR A 828 9.30 -3.57 -13.80
C THR A 828 9.17 -2.05 -13.95
N LEU A 829 10.14 -1.45 -14.65
CA LEU A 829 10.00 -0.15 -15.28
C LEU A 829 9.45 -0.37 -16.69
N LEU A 830 8.35 0.29 -17.01
CA LEU A 830 7.64 0.14 -18.27
C LEU A 830 7.76 1.42 -19.10
N LYS A 831 7.94 1.21 -20.40
CA LYS A 831 7.92 2.25 -21.44
C LYS A 831 6.78 1.94 -22.39
N VAL A 832 5.88 2.88 -22.60
CA VAL A 832 4.84 2.82 -23.63
C VAL A 832 5.30 3.69 -24.79
N THR A 833 5.21 3.16 -26.01
CA THR A 833 5.54 3.92 -27.22
C THR A 833 4.70 5.21 -27.30
N ARG A 834 5.26 6.26 -27.93
CA ARG A 834 4.58 7.56 -28.11
C ARG A 834 3.20 7.53 -28.79
N ASP A 835 2.84 6.42 -29.42
CA ASP A 835 1.57 6.18 -30.09
C ASP A 835 0.65 5.20 -29.33
N GLY A 836 1.05 4.77 -28.12
CA GLY A 836 0.29 3.84 -27.28
C GLY A 836 0.31 2.39 -27.75
N SER A 837 0.92 2.09 -28.90
CA SER A 837 0.76 0.80 -29.59
C SER A 837 1.43 -0.40 -28.92
N ALA A 838 2.47 -0.18 -28.11
CA ALA A 838 3.19 -1.25 -27.41
C ALA A 838 3.77 -0.81 -26.07
N THR A 839 3.87 -1.76 -25.13
CA THR A 839 4.63 -1.64 -23.88
C THR A 839 5.91 -2.47 -23.92
N GLU A 840 7.03 -1.86 -23.54
CA GLU A 840 8.37 -2.43 -23.41
C GLU A 840 8.77 -2.50 -21.93
N ILE A 841 9.31 -3.64 -21.48
CA ILE A 841 9.94 -3.76 -20.16
C ILE A 841 11.37 -3.21 -20.27
N VAL A 842 11.59 -2.00 -19.76
CA VAL A 842 12.90 -1.33 -19.81
C VAL A 842 13.86 -1.99 -18.83
N ALA A 843 13.40 -2.24 -17.61
CA ALA A 843 14.20 -2.81 -16.53
C ALA A 843 13.31 -3.64 -15.60
N ASN A 844 13.93 -4.58 -14.89
CA ASN A 844 13.23 -5.52 -14.00
C ASN A 844 13.98 -5.69 -12.67
N GLY A 845 13.36 -6.35 -11.71
CA GLY A 845 13.93 -6.49 -10.38
C GLY A 845 13.68 -5.29 -9.46
N PHE A 846 12.51 -4.66 -9.59
CA PHE A 846 11.95 -3.75 -8.57
C PHE A 846 10.85 -4.45 -7.76
N ARG A 847 10.47 -3.96 -6.56
CA ARG A 847 9.16 -4.32 -5.97
C ARG A 847 8.11 -3.26 -6.18
N ALA A 848 8.32 -2.06 -5.69
CA ALA A 848 7.32 -1.01 -5.57
C ALA A 848 8.01 0.31 -5.84
N ALA A 849 8.46 0.41 -7.09
CA ALA A 849 9.03 1.61 -7.65
C ALA A 849 7.96 2.69 -7.77
N ASN A 850 8.08 3.73 -6.94
CA ASN A 850 7.02 4.69 -6.71
C ASN A 850 7.23 5.97 -7.53
N GLY A 851 7.39 5.81 -8.83
CA GLY A 851 7.68 6.87 -9.78
C GLY A 851 9.02 6.68 -10.50
N VAL A 852 9.27 7.56 -11.47
CA VAL A 852 10.44 7.52 -12.36
C VAL A 852 10.82 8.95 -12.73
N CYS A 853 12.12 9.22 -12.79
CA CYS A 853 12.71 10.39 -13.43
C CYS A 853 13.33 9.94 -14.75
N VAL A 854 13.03 10.61 -15.87
CA VAL A 854 13.61 10.29 -17.19
C VAL A 854 14.78 11.24 -17.46
N GLU A 855 15.96 10.71 -17.73
CA GLU A 855 17.16 11.52 -18.01
C GLU A 855 17.41 11.67 -19.53
N PRO A 856 17.99 12.79 -20.01
CA PRO A 856 18.17 13.04 -21.44
C PRO A 856 19.12 12.09 -22.17
N ASP A 857 19.87 11.25 -21.45
CA ASP A 857 20.79 10.25 -22.01
C ASP A 857 20.14 8.87 -22.24
N GLY A 858 18.84 8.73 -21.92
CA GLY A 858 18.11 7.46 -22.00
C GLY A 858 18.29 6.54 -20.78
N THR A 859 18.92 7.06 -19.71
CA THR A 859 18.86 6.46 -18.37
C THR A 859 17.67 7.02 -17.58
N PHE A 860 17.44 6.48 -16.39
CA PHE A 860 16.35 6.91 -15.51
C PHE A 860 16.84 6.96 -14.07
N TYR A 861 16.16 7.72 -13.22
CA TYR A 861 16.23 7.53 -11.78
C TYR A 861 14.93 6.96 -11.23
N VAL A 862 15.02 5.86 -10.47
CA VAL A 862 13.84 5.13 -9.98
C VAL A 862 14.03 4.81 -8.50
N THR A 863 13.09 5.26 -7.67
CA THR A 863 12.96 4.77 -6.29
C THR A 863 12.31 3.40 -6.26
N ASP A 864 12.41 2.67 -5.17
CA ASP A 864 11.79 1.35 -5.02
C ASP A 864 11.65 0.99 -3.56
N GLN A 865 10.42 0.68 -3.17
CA GLN A 865 10.11 0.28 -1.80
C GLN A 865 10.49 -1.19 -1.58
N GLU A 866 11.10 -1.45 -0.45
CA GLU A 866 11.69 -2.67 0.06
C GLU A 866 10.56 -3.65 0.25
N GLY A 867 10.59 -4.67 -0.57
CA GLY A 867 10.00 -5.98 -0.33
C GLY A 867 10.95 -7.02 -0.89
N HIS A 868 10.82 -8.28 -0.45
CA HIS A 868 11.45 -9.49 -0.98
C HIS A 868 12.44 -9.23 -2.09
N TRP A 869 13.74 -9.38 -1.85
CA TRP A 869 14.79 -9.15 -2.85
C TRP A 869 15.08 -7.69 -3.27
N ASN A 870 14.43 -6.66 -2.70
CA ASN A 870 14.86 -5.25 -2.82
C ASN A 870 15.27 -4.66 -1.45
N PRO A 871 16.35 -5.09 -0.77
CA PRO A 871 16.55 -4.77 0.65
C PRO A 871 16.80 -3.30 1.12
N LYS A 872 16.19 -2.26 0.54
CA LYS A 872 15.79 -0.94 1.12
C LYS A 872 15.40 0.07 0.02
N ASN A 873 15.29 1.37 0.34
CA ASN A 873 14.92 2.40 -0.62
C ASN A 873 16.09 2.81 -1.47
N ARG A 874 15.76 3.48 -2.57
CA ARG A 874 16.76 3.73 -3.58
C ARG A 874 16.57 4.95 -4.41
N ILE A 875 17.69 5.26 -5.03
CA ILE A 875 17.84 6.09 -6.20
C ILE A 875 18.62 5.19 -7.16
N ASN A 876 17.91 4.26 -7.80
CA ASN A 876 18.50 3.48 -8.86
C ASN A 876 18.91 4.44 -9.98
N HIS A 877 20.16 4.40 -10.42
CA HIS A 877 20.47 4.84 -11.78
C HIS A 877 20.15 3.65 -12.69
N VAL A 878 19.08 3.79 -13.47
CA VAL A 878 18.50 2.71 -14.26
C VAL A 878 18.94 2.82 -15.70
N ARG A 879 19.40 1.70 -16.25
CA ARG A 879 19.66 1.51 -17.68
C ARG A 879 18.71 0.45 -18.25
N PRO A 880 18.39 0.50 -19.55
CA PRO A 880 17.72 -0.60 -20.24
C PRO A 880 18.43 -1.94 -20.03
N GLY A 881 17.65 -3.01 -19.86
CA GLY A 881 18.12 -4.37 -19.60
C GLY A 881 18.82 -4.56 -18.25
N GLY A 882 18.76 -3.58 -17.34
CA GLY A 882 19.30 -3.73 -15.98
C GLY A 882 18.38 -4.58 -15.09
N PHE A 883 19.01 -5.42 -14.25
CA PHE A 883 18.34 -6.10 -13.15
C PHE A 883 18.67 -5.40 -11.84
N TYR A 884 17.64 -5.04 -11.09
CA TYR A 884 17.76 -4.21 -9.89
C TYR A 884 17.60 -5.01 -8.58
N GLY A 885 17.56 -6.34 -8.65
CA GLY A 885 17.68 -7.22 -7.49
C GLY A 885 16.42 -8.02 -7.15
N ASN A 886 15.23 -7.54 -7.50
CA ASN A 886 14.00 -8.12 -6.97
C ASN A 886 13.57 -9.46 -7.61
N MET A 887 13.96 -10.62 -7.07
CA MET A 887 13.57 -11.93 -7.63
C MET A 887 12.15 -12.42 -7.33
N PHE A 888 11.31 -11.59 -6.68
CA PHE A 888 9.85 -11.78 -6.73
C PHE A 888 9.21 -10.96 -7.88
N GLY A 889 9.97 -10.13 -8.57
CA GLY A 889 9.61 -9.58 -9.88
C GLY A 889 9.60 -10.64 -10.99
N TYR A 890 9.26 -10.23 -12.21
CA TYR A 890 9.24 -11.11 -13.37
C TYR A 890 10.53 -10.98 -14.20
N HIS A 891 11.38 -11.99 -14.09
CA HIS A 891 12.56 -12.22 -14.92
C HIS A 891 13.00 -13.68 -14.75
N ASP A 892 14.08 -14.05 -15.44
CA ASP A 892 14.68 -15.40 -15.37
C ASP A 892 16.08 -15.41 -14.72
N VAL A 893 16.51 -14.29 -14.10
CA VAL A 893 17.68 -14.27 -13.21
C VAL A 893 17.47 -15.25 -12.05
N THR A 894 18.41 -16.17 -11.85
CA THR A 894 18.44 -17.15 -10.74
C THR A 894 19.63 -16.94 -9.79
N ASP A 895 20.55 -16.04 -10.12
CA ASP A 895 21.68 -15.67 -9.27
C ASP A 895 21.21 -14.70 -8.17
N ASP A 896 21.33 -15.15 -6.94
CA ASP A 896 20.97 -14.43 -5.72
C ASP A 896 22.14 -13.67 -5.08
N SER A 897 23.34 -13.76 -5.66
CA SER A 897 24.47 -12.94 -5.24
C SER A 897 24.24 -11.45 -5.52
N ASP A 898 24.84 -10.61 -4.69
CA ASP A 898 24.88 -9.16 -4.86
C ASP A 898 25.40 -8.70 -6.23
N THR A 899 26.34 -9.46 -6.79
CA THR A 899 26.98 -9.22 -8.09
C THR A 899 26.05 -9.42 -9.29
N ALA A 900 24.89 -10.07 -9.12
CA ALA A 900 23.93 -10.28 -10.19
C ALA A 900 23.17 -9.00 -10.63
N MET A 901 23.24 -7.93 -9.83
CA MET A 901 22.36 -6.77 -9.94
C MET A 901 23.12 -5.45 -9.95
N GLU A 902 22.53 -4.42 -10.56
CA GLU A 902 23.18 -3.12 -10.70
C GLU A 902 23.38 -2.38 -9.37
N PRO A 903 24.61 -1.93 -9.05
CA PRO A 903 24.88 -0.98 -7.97
C PRO A 903 24.60 0.46 -8.45
N PRO A 904 23.64 1.17 -7.85
CA PRO A 904 23.26 2.54 -8.17
C PRO A 904 23.73 3.56 -7.12
N VAL A 905 23.31 4.81 -7.33
CA VAL A 905 23.76 6.03 -6.65
C VAL A 905 23.72 5.95 -5.13
N ALA A 906 22.50 5.84 -4.61
CA ALA A 906 22.16 6.29 -3.28
C ALA A 906 20.84 5.64 -2.90
N TRP A 907 20.60 5.66 -1.61
CA TRP A 907 20.43 4.40 -0.94
C TRP A 907 19.87 4.72 0.43
N ILE A 908 18.63 4.29 0.66
CA ILE A 908 17.72 5.00 1.53
C ILE A 908 17.00 4.09 2.58
N THR A 909 16.97 4.45 3.86
CA THR A 909 16.60 3.64 5.03
C THR A 909 15.47 4.32 5.74
N ASN A 910 14.77 3.70 6.69
CA ASN A 910 13.68 4.38 7.35
C ASN A 910 14.28 5.53 8.01
N GLU A 911 15.43 5.27 8.64
CA GLU A 911 16.02 6.18 9.53
C GLU A 911 15.92 7.62 8.99
N PHE A 912 16.06 7.96 7.67
CA PHE A 912 15.88 9.23 6.83
C PHE A 912 14.74 9.17 5.92
N ASP A 913 14.54 8.03 5.30
CA ASP A 913 13.52 7.92 4.33
C ASP A 913 12.83 6.54 4.26
N ARG A 914 11.87 6.31 5.19
CA ARG A 914 10.68 5.39 5.24
C ARG A 914 9.84 4.88 4.06
N SER A 915 9.53 5.63 3.02
CA SER A 915 8.81 5.16 1.83
C SER A 915 8.83 6.32 0.82
N PRO A 916 9.62 6.24 -0.24
CA PRO A 916 9.92 7.33 -1.15
C PRO A 916 8.92 7.27 -2.27
N ALA A 917 8.99 8.29 -3.09
CA ALA A 917 8.18 8.40 -4.26
C ALA A 917 9.01 8.92 -5.43
N GLU A 918 8.52 9.94 -6.10
CA GLU A 918 9.09 10.40 -7.35
C GLU A 918 10.45 11.09 -7.13
N LEU A 919 11.35 10.90 -8.10
CA LEU A 919 12.60 11.64 -8.22
C LEU A 919 12.43 12.67 -9.34
N LEU A 920 12.95 13.89 -9.16
CA LEU A 920 12.79 14.97 -10.12
C LEU A 920 14.01 15.90 -10.17
N ARG A 921 14.33 16.40 -11.36
CA ARG A 921 15.36 17.43 -11.54
C ARG A 921 14.83 18.82 -11.18
N VAL A 922 15.66 19.63 -10.53
CA VAL A 922 15.40 21.06 -10.28
C VAL A 922 15.55 21.85 -11.58
N THR A 923 14.45 22.05 -12.30
CA THR A 923 14.44 22.82 -13.56
C THR A 923 14.43 24.33 -13.34
N SER A 924 14.01 24.79 -12.16
CA SER A 924 13.82 26.22 -11.86
C SER A 924 15.12 26.94 -11.50
N LYS A 925 15.39 28.07 -12.17
CA LYS A 925 16.54 28.94 -11.87
C LYS A 925 16.43 29.66 -10.52
N SER A 926 15.22 29.88 -10.00
CA SER A 926 15.03 30.53 -8.69
C SER A 926 15.51 29.66 -7.51
N TRP A 927 15.74 28.36 -7.75
CA TRP A 927 16.26 27.41 -6.75
C TRP A 927 17.80 27.38 -6.62
N THR A 928 18.50 28.32 -7.27
CA THR A 928 19.97 28.50 -7.15
C THR A 928 20.44 28.41 -5.68
N PRO A 929 21.50 27.64 -5.36
CA PRO A 929 22.43 26.94 -6.26
C PRO A 929 21.95 25.58 -6.81
N LEU A 930 20.78 25.07 -6.42
CA LEU A 930 20.35 23.69 -6.67
C LEU A 930 19.89 23.39 -8.12
N VAL A 931 20.15 24.27 -9.09
CA VAL A 931 19.65 24.12 -10.48
C VAL A 931 20.28 22.89 -11.13
N GLY A 932 19.46 22.00 -11.69
CA GLY A 932 19.90 20.72 -12.26
C GLY A 932 20.18 19.62 -11.23
N ALA A 933 20.12 19.90 -9.93
CA ALA A 933 20.21 18.86 -8.91
C ALA A 933 19.01 17.90 -8.99
N LEU A 934 19.18 16.68 -8.45
CA LEU A 934 18.12 15.69 -8.33
C LEU A 934 17.50 15.80 -6.93
N LEU A 935 16.18 15.77 -6.84
CA LEU A 935 15.42 15.73 -5.58
C LEU A 935 14.66 14.40 -5.44
N GLU A 936 14.51 13.91 -4.21
CA GLU A 936 13.54 12.86 -3.81
C GLU A 936 12.31 13.51 -3.15
N LEU A 937 11.13 12.89 -3.35
CA LEU A 937 9.87 13.20 -2.67
C LEU A 937 9.42 12.06 -1.77
N SER A 938 8.95 12.43 -0.57
CA SER A 938 8.87 11.52 0.56
C SER A 938 7.45 11.14 1.01
N TYR A 939 6.97 9.96 0.63
CA TYR A 939 5.66 9.43 1.07
C TYR A 939 5.67 9.04 2.57
N GLY A 940 6.79 8.57 3.11
CA GLY A 940 6.86 8.18 4.52
C GLY A 940 7.06 9.34 5.51
N GLN A 941 7.40 10.57 5.08
CA GLN A 941 7.61 11.75 5.96
C GLN A 941 6.94 13.04 5.51
N GLY A 942 6.50 13.17 4.27
CA GLY A 942 6.13 14.47 3.74
C GLY A 942 7.34 15.40 3.56
N ARG A 943 8.55 14.88 3.34
CA ARG A 943 9.78 15.66 3.18
C ARG A 943 10.25 15.74 1.71
N MET A 944 11.26 16.56 1.44
CA MET A 944 12.04 16.57 0.21
C MET A 944 13.53 16.46 0.53
N HIS A 945 14.27 15.72 -0.30
CA HIS A 945 15.71 15.54 -0.15
C HIS A 945 16.46 15.99 -1.39
N LEU A 946 17.62 16.61 -1.20
CA LEU A 946 18.60 16.86 -2.24
C LEU A 946 19.51 15.63 -2.37
N VAL A 947 19.66 15.15 -3.60
CA VAL A 947 20.48 13.98 -3.94
C VAL A 947 21.81 14.45 -4.52
N LEU A 948 22.86 14.32 -3.72
CA LEU A 948 24.25 14.60 -4.07
C LEU A 948 24.83 13.37 -4.79
N THR A 949 25.50 13.55 -5.93
CA THR A 949 25.98 12.41 -6.75
C THR A 949 27.44 12.56 -7.17
N GLN A 950 28.18 11.45 -7.19
CA GLN A 950 29.57 11.34 -7.58
C GLN A 950 29.73 10.17 -8.58
N THR A 951 30.37 10.42 -9.73
CA THR A 951 30.82 9.33 -10.62
C THR A 951 32.13 8.73 -10.10
N VAL A 952 32.24 7.40 -10.09
CA VAL A 952 33.41 6.67 -9.59
C VAL A 952 33.86 5.54 -10.53
N PRO A 953 35.14 5.12 -10.45
CA PRO A 953 35.64 3.95 -11.15
C PRO A 953 35.35 2.63 -10.39
N PRO A 954 35.47 1.47 -11.06
CA PRO A 954 35.35 1.32 -12.52
C PRO A 954 33.92 1.66 -12.98
N ALA A 955 33.77 1.93 -14.27
CA ALA A 955 32.46 2.04 -14.91
C ALA A 955 31.63 0.76 -14.70
N GLN A 956 30.30 0.90 -14.73
CA GLN A 956 29.35 -0.22 -14.82
C GLN A 956 29.54 -0.99 -16.15
N ALA A 957 28.85 -2.12 -16.27
CA ALA A 957 28.79 -2.88 -17.52
C ALA A 957 28.39 -1.99 -18.72
N ALA A 958 28.92 -2.31 -19.90
CA ALA A 958 28.79 -1.52 -21.13
C ALA A 958 29.32 -0.06 -21.07
N GLY A 959 30.06 0.34 -20.03
CA GLY A 959 30.72 1.65 -19.95
C GLY A 959 29.88 2.76 -19.33
N MET A 960 28.72 2.42 -18.76
CA MET A 960 27.89 3.32 -17.95
C MET A 960 28.69 3.93 -16.77
N PRO A 961 28.48 5.21 -16.41
CA PRO A 961 29.12 5.79 -15.23
C PRO A 961 28.61 5.10 -13.97
N ARG A 962 29.50 4.47 -13.18
CA ARG A 962 29.12 3.95 -11.87
C ARG A 962 28.93 5.14 -10.94
N LEU A 963 27.69 5.39 -10.55
CA LEU A 963 27.34 6.47 -9.63
C LEU A 963 27.30 5.96 -8.20
N GLN A 964 27.85 6.78 -7.30
CA GLN A 964 27.58 6.75 -5.86
C GLN A 964 27.10 8.14 -5.43
N GLY A 965 26.62 8.32 -4.20
CA GLY A 965 26.10 9.60 -3.77
C GLY A 965 25.24 9.49 -2.52
N GLY A 966 24.69 10.60 -2.05
CA GLY A 966 23.93 10.65 -0.82
C GLY A 966 22.86 11.74 -0.76
N LEU A 967 21.87 11.52 0.09
CA LEU A 967 20.79 12.44 0.35
C LEU A 967 21.16 13.41 1.48
N ILE A 968 20.55 14.59 1.42
CA ILE A 968 20.45 15.56 2.50
C ILE A 968 19.04 16.14 2.53
N ALA A 969 18.41 16.20 3.70
CA ALA A 969 17.11 16.86 3.85
C ALA A 969 17.20 18.34 3.47
N LEU A 970 16.28 18.81 2.64
CA LEU A 970 16.11 20.25 2.47
C LEU A 970 15.72 20.87 3.83
N PRO A 971 16.19 22.09 4.16
CA PRO A 971 15.81 22.80 5.39
C PRO A 971 14.35 23.30 5.31
N VAL A 972 13.42 22.36 5.40
CA VAL A 972 11.96 22.52 5.41
C VAL A 972 11.34 21.70 6.54
N PRO A 973 10.20 22.14 7.12
CA PRO A 973 9.38 21.27 7.95
C PRO A 973 8.82 20.08 7.16
N ASP A 974 8.65 18.96 7.83
CA ASP A 974 7.93 17.79 7.30
C ASP A 974 6.45 18.14 7.08
N LEU A 975 5.92 17.81 5.91
CA LEU A 975 4.50 17.92 5.57
C LEU A 975 3.68 16.86 6.34
N PRO A 976 2.38 17.10 6.60
CA PRO A 976 1.58 16.25 7.51
C PRO A 976 1.03 14.96 6.87
N THR A 977 1.10 14.85 5.54
CA THR A 977 0.80 13.66 4.73
C THR A 977 2.04 13.21 3.95
N GLY A 978 2.01 12.00 3.38
CA GLY A 978 3.05 11.54 2.48
C GLY A 978 2.96 12.22 1.12
N ILE A 979 4.05 12.77 0.60
CA ILE A 979 4.07 13.30 -0.78
C ILE A 979 4.54 12.22 -1.77
N MET A 980 3.80 12.04 -2.85
CA MET A 980 4.06 11.01 -3.86
C MET A 980 4.59 11.58 -5.19
N ARG A 981 4.09 12.74 -5.60
CA ARG A 981 4.42 13.33 -6.90
C ARG A 981 4.74 14.81 -6.75
N GLY A 982 5.51 15.34 -7.69
CA GLY A 982 5.77 16.77 -7.73
C GLY A 982 6.31 17.26 -9.05
N ARG A 983 5.93 18.48 -9.41
CA ARG A 983 6.30 19.12 -10.68
C ARG A 983 6.80 20.52 -10.37
N PHE A 984 7.92 20.90 -10.97
CA PHE A 984 8.32 22.31 -11.04
C PHE A 984 7.40 23.01 -12.02
N HIS A 985 6.67 24.00 -11.53
CA HIS A 985 5.74 24.75 -12.36
C HIS A 985 6.51 25.68 -13.31
N PRO A 986 6.24 25.66 -14.63
CA PRO A 986 7.15 26.22 -15.63
C PRO A 986 7.23 27.75 -15.63
N THR A 987 6.27 28.45 -15.00
CA THR A 987 6.17 29.92 -15.06
C THR A 987 6.63 30.63 -13.78
N ASP A 988 6.19 30.19 -12.60
CA ASP A 988 6.65 30.76 -11.31
C ASP A 988 7.95 30.11 -10.79
N GLY A 989 8.31 28.94 -11.33
CA GLY A 989 9.50 28.20 -10.92
C GLY A 989 9.41 27.64 -9.50
N HIS A 990 8.22 27.45 -8.95
CA HIS A 990 7.99 26.82 -7.65
C HIS A 990 7.75 25.32 -7.80
N LEU A 991 8.08 24.54 -6.76
CA LEU A 991 7.83 23.11 -6.73
C LEU A 991 6.46 22.86 -6.10
N TYR A 992 5.54 22.25 -6.84
CA TYR A 992 4.27 21.78 -6.28
C TYR A 992 4.40 20.29 -5.99
N THR A 993 3.93 19.84 -4.82
CA THR A 993 3.96 18.44 -4.40
C THR A 993 2.58 17.99 -3.91
N CYS A 994 2.18 16.77 -4.25
CA CYS A 994 0.93 16.18 -3.79
C CYS A 994 1.11 14.73 -3.32
N GLY A 995 0.19 14.26 -2.50
CA GLY A 995 0.17 12.87 -2.09
C GLY A 995 -1.01 12.51 -1.18
N LEU A 996 -0.84 11.39 -0.47
CA LEU A 996 -1.87 10.70 0.31
C LEU A 996 -1.28 9.92 1.50
N PHE A 997 -2.15 9.42 2.37
CA PHE A 997 -1.84 8.30 3.27
C PHE A 997 -2.83 7.16 3.04
N ALA A 998 -2.33 5.91 3.07
CA ALA A 998 -3.13 4.73 2.75
C ALA A 998 -2.55 3.42 3.28
N TRP A 999 -1.22 3.22 3.18
CA TRP A 999 -0.54 2.09 3.80
C TRP A 999 0.48 2.58 4.83
N ALA A 1000 1.56 3.24 4.40
CA ALA A 1000 2.80 3.11 5.15
C ALA A 1000 3.63 4.40 5.26
N GLY A 1001 3.60 5.05 6.44
CA GLY A 1001 4.36 6.28 6.69
C GLY A 1001 4.21 6.82 8.12
N ASN A 1002 5.02 7.82 8.47
CA ASN A 1002 4.90 8.57 9.73
C ASN A 1002 3.94 9.77 9.62
N ARG A 1003 3.37 9.97 8.43
CA ARG A 1003 2.48 11.08 8.08
C ARG A 1003 1.16 10.51 7.62
N THR A 1004 0.13 10.77 8.41
CA THR A 1004 -1.11 10.01 8.39
C THR A 1004 -2.33 10.86 8.07
N GLU A 1005 -2.16 12.15 7.71
CA GLU A 1005 -3.26 12.90 7.09
C GLU A 1005 -3.60 12.28 5.73
N PRO A 1006 -4.89 12.15 5.35
CA PRO A 1006 -5.29 11.36 4.18
C PRO A 1006 -4.70 11.79 2.84
N GLY A 1007 -4.33 13.07 2.69
CA GLY A 1007 -3.68 13.63 1.52
C GLY A 1007 -3.59 15.15 1.55
N GLY A 1008 -2.97 15.73 0.54
CA GLY A 1008 -2.75 17.18 0.47
C GLY A 1008 -1.94 17.63 -0.75
N LEU A 1009 -2.01 18.94 -1.00
CA LEU A 1009 -1.30 19.67 -2.06
C LEU A 1009 -0.54 20.83 -1.41
N PHE A 1010 0.72 21.00 -1.80
CA PHE A 1010 1.64 21.97 -1.20
C PHE A 1010 2.47 22.65 -2.29
N ARG A 1011 2.82 23.92 -2.08
CA ARG A 1011 3.78 24.66 -2.91
C ARG A 1011 4.99 25.03 -2.09
N VAL A 1012 6.16 24.69 -2.60
CA VAL A 1012 7.46 24.92 -1.97
C VAL A 1012 8.19 26.01 -2.75
N ARG A 1013 8.47 27.10 -2.06
CA ARG A 1013 9.09 28.31 -2.61
C ARG A 1013 10.49 28.47 -2.04
N ARG A 1014 11.51 28.61 -2.90
CA ARG A 1014 12.84 29.07 -2.47
C ARG A 1014 12.76 30.56 -2.11
N THR A 1015 13.19 30.92 -0.91
CA THR A 1015 13.22 32.32 -0.44
C THR A 1015 14.54 33.00 -0.81
N THR A 1016 14.68 34.29 -0.50
CA THR A 1016 15.95 35.03 -0.62
C THR A 1016 16.99 34.70 0.46
N LEU A 1017 16.63 33.92 1.49
CA LEU A 1017 17.56 33.59 2.58
C LEU A 1017 18.64 32.57 2.12
N PRO A 1018 19.85 32.57 2.70
CA PRO A 1018 20.92 31.64 2.31
C PRO A 1018 20.53 30.18 2.56
N LEU A 1019 21.03 29.24 1.74
CA LEU A 1019 20.59 27.84 1.79
C LEU A 1019 21.15 27.07 3.01
N ARG A 1020 22.38 27.40 3.43
CA ARG A 1020 23.06 26.94 4.66
C ARG A 1020 23.19 25.40 4.82
N MET A 1021 23.41 24.69 3.71
CA MET A 1021 23.57 23.23 3.70
C MET A 1021 24.65 22.76 2.72
N PRO A 1022 25.19 21.54 2.85
CA PRO A 1022 25.94 20.85 1.79
C PRO A 1022 25.18 20.76 0.47
N VAL A 1023 25.86 21.11 -0.62
CA VAL A 1023 25.36 21.07 -2.00
C VAL A 1023 26.22 20.21 -2.93
N GLU A 1024 27.41 19.79 -2.48
CA GLU A 1024 28.24 18.78 -3.15
C GLU A 1024 28.82 17.79 -2.15
N LEU A 1025 29.11 16.59 -2.64
CA LEU A 1025 29.70 15.47 -1.92
C LEU A 1025 30.71 14.78 -2.85
N ALA A 1026 31.90 14.47 -2.33
CA ALA A 1026 32.82 13.54 -2.98
C ALA A 1026 33.60 12.71 -1.95
N THR A 1027 33.90 11.46 -2.27
CA THR A 1027 34.90 10.66 -1.54
C THR A 1027 36.34 11.06 -1.91
N THR A 1028 37.27 10.73 -1.04
CA THR A 1028 38.72 10.72 -1.29
C THR A 1028 39.31 9.41 -0.75
N ALA A 1029 40.51 9.05 -1.22
CA ALA A 1029 41.24 7.85 -0.80
C ALA A 1029 41.43 7.69 0.73
N ASP A 1030 41.30 8.79 1.50
CA ASP A 1030 41.45 8.86 2.95
C ASP A 1030 40.26 9.54 3.67
N GLY A 1031 39.14 9.82 3.00
CA GLY A 1031 38.09 10.64 3.59
C GLY A 1031 36.89 11.05 2.72
N LEU A 1032 36.23 12.13 3.16
CA LEU A 1032 35.14 12.81 2.45
C LEU A 1032 35.46 14.28 2.20
N ARG A 1033 34.83 14.84 1.17
CA ARG A 1033 34.77 16.27 0.88
C ARG A 1033 33.31 16.71 0.82
N LEU A 1034 32.97 17.74 1.59
CA LEU A 1034 31.64 18.35 1.63
C LEU A 1034 31.74 19.83 1.24
N THR A 1035 31.03 20.25 0.20
CA THR A 1035 30.94 21.67 -0.19
C THR A 1035 29.61 22.23 0.32
N PHE A 1036 29.67 23.19 1.24
CA PHE A 1036 28.51 23.92 1.76
C PHE A 1036 28.16 25.09 0.85
N SER A 1037 26.87 25.39 0.76
CA SER A 1037 26.38 26.55 -0.01
C SER A 1037 26.91 27.87 0.54
N GLU A 1038 27.22 27.95 1.84
CA GLU A 1038 27.73 29.15 2.52
C GLU A 1038 28.99 28.85 3.35
N PRO A 1039 29.83 29.87 3.63
CA PRO A 1039 31.04 29.68 4.44
C PRO A 1039 30.74 29.33 5.90
N LEU A 1040 31.58 28.49 6.48
CA LEU A 1040 31.50 28.03 7.87
C LEU A 1040 32.41 28.84 8.82
N ASP A 1041 32.09 28.86 10.10
CA ASP A 1041 33.06 29.26 11.13
C ASP A 1041 34.24 28.29 11.09
N ARG A 1042 35.45 28.84 10.88
CA ARG A 1042 36.69 28.08 10.82
C ARG A 1042 36.99 27.35 12.13
N THR A 1043 36.56 27.88 13.27
CA THR A 1043 36.83 27.28 14.58
C THR A 1043 36.07 25.97 14.75
N ARG A 1044 34.73 26.01 14.63
CA ARG A 1044 33.89 24.80 14.70
C ARG A 1044 34.10 23.85 13.53
N ALA A 1045 34.24 24.35 12.31
CA ALA A 1045 34.37 23.47 11.14
C ALA A 1045 35.68 22.67 11.12
N THR A 1046 36.73 23.14 11.81
CA THR A 1046 38.00 22.40 11.96
C THR A 1046 38.10 21.59 13.26
N ASP A 1047 37.14 21.71 14.17
CA ASP A 1047 37.06 20.85 15.36
C ASP A 1047 36.55 19.45 14.95
N THR A 1048 37.42 18.45 15.06
CA THR A 1048 37.06 17.04 14.81
C THR A 1048 35.94 16.51 15.70
N GLN A 1049 35.63 17.14 16.84
CA GLN A 1049 34.49 16.77 17.70
C GLN A 1049 33.15 17.31 17.18
N ALA A 1050 33.15 18.25 16.23
CA ALA A 1050 31.96 18.75 15.58
C ALA A 1050 31.46 17.85 14.43
N TRP A 1051 32.14 16.73 14.15
CA TRP A 1051 31.86 15.81 13.04
C TRP A 1051 31.87 14.35 13.49
N HIS A 1052 30.93 13.55 12.99
CA HIS A 1052 30.90 12.10 13.20
C HIS A 1052 30.72 11.42 11.84
N TYR A 1053 31.60 10.47 11.47
CA TYR A 1053 31.49 9.73 10.21
C TYR A 1053 31.37 8.24 10.45
N LYS A 1054 30.54 7.60 9.63
CA LYS A 1054 30.18 6.24 9.82
C LYS A 1054 29.71 5.56 8.53
N SER A 1055 30.46 4.55 8.06
CA SER A 1055 30.03 3.57 7.03
C SER A 1055 29.03 2.54 7.61
N TRP A 1056 28.60 1.40 7.00
CA TRP A 1056 27.86 0.22 7.65
C TRP A 1056 27.00 -0.62 6.63
N GLY A 1057 26.13 -1.62 6.94
CA GLY A 1057 24.86 -1.94 6.17
C GLY A 1057 24.27 -3.30 5.49
N LEU A 1058 24.51 -3.92 4.26
CA LEU A 1058 23.55 -4.77 3.35
C LEU A 1058 23.56 -6.45 3.42
N LYS A 1059 22.83 -7.56 2.80
CA LYS A 1059 22.82 -8.93 1.82
C LYS A 1059 21.49 -9.22 0.95
N ARG A 1060 21.32 -9.99 -0.18
CA ARG A 1060 20.00 -10.16 -0.96
C ARG A 1060 19.42 -11.58 -1.40
N THR A 1061 18.35 -12.14 -0.80
CA THR A 1061 17.53 -13.34 -1.22
C THR A 1061 15.95 -13.10 -1.17
N ALA A 1062 15.04 -14.05 -0.82
CA ALA A 1062 13.53 -13.92 -0.86
C ALA A 1062 12.61 -13.50 0.36
N ASN A 1063 13.04 -13.52 1.63
CA ASN A 1063 12.52 -12.85 2.84
C ASN A 1063 12.14 -11.41 2.49
N TYR A 1064 11.24 -10.91 3.27
CA TYR A 1064 11.12 -9.52 3.59
C TYR A 1064 12.24 -9.18 4.69
N GLY A 1065 12.77 -7.97 4.88
CA GLY A 1065 13.62 -7.53 6.00
C GLY A 1065 15.02 -8.12 6.21
N SER A 1066 15.95 -7.29 6.66
CA SER A 1066 17.37 -7.50 6.96
C SER A 1066 17.85 -6.42 7.92
N ASN A 1067 18.95 -6.68 8.63
CA ASN A 1067 19.56 -5.76 9.56
C ASN A 1067 21.04 -5.39 9.31
N HIS A 1068 21.93 -5.36 10.30
CA HIS A 1068 23.04 -4.39 10.31
C HIS A 1068 24.49 -4.85 10.77
N ILE A 1069 25.52 -4.96 9.86
CA ILE A 1069 26.94 -5.49 10.02
C ILE A 1069 27.86 -4.30 10.18
N ASP A 1070 28.84 -4.48 11.04
CA ASP A 1070 30.16 -3.89 11.00
C ASP A 1070 30.19 -2.56 10.27
N THR A 1071 29.82 -1.46 10.92
CA THR A 1071 30.07 -1.17 12.33
C THR A 1071 31.55 -1.13 12.66
N GLN A 1072 32.01 0.06 13.11
CA GLN A 1072 33.34 0.67 13.40
C GLN A 1072 33.09 2.21 13.40
N GLU A 1073 33.04 2.97 14.50
CA GLU A 1073 33.07 4.44 14.34
C GLU A 1073 34.42 4.80 13.76
N HIS A 1074 34.44 5.73 12.81
CA HIS A 1074 35.71 6.13 12.21
C HIS A 1074 36.13 7.43 12.84
N ARG A 1075 37.21 7.37 13.60
CA ARG A 1075 37.85 8.56 14.16
C ARG A 1075 38.18 9.55 13.04
N LEU A 1076 37.69 10.78 13.17
CA LEU A 1076 38.13 11.91 12.36
C LEU A 1076 39.59 12.23 12.72
N LYS A 1077 40.48 12.18 11.73
CA LYS A 1077 41.91 12.50 11.87
C LYS A 1077 42.18 13.99 11.72
N THR A 1078 41.56 14.62 10.74
CA THR A 1078 41.53 16.07 10.52
C THR A 1078 40.19 16.48 9.93
N ALA A 1079 39.78 17.72 10.18
CA ALA A 1079 38.73 18.42 9.46
C ALA A 1079 39.35 19.68 8.85
N ASP A 1080 39.73 19.61 7.57
CA ASP A 1080 40.51 20.63 6.88
C ASP A 1080 39.59 21.56 6.07
N LEU A 1081 39.40 22.80 6.54
CA LEU A 1081 38.54 23.79 5.89
C LEU A 1081 39.29 24.63 4.85
N SER A 1082 38.76 24.67 3.62
CA SER A 1082 39.27 25.43 2.47
C SER A 1082 39.45 26.94 2.72
N SER A 1083 40.18 27.62 1.82
CA SER A 1083 40.46 29.06 1.91
C SER A 1083 39.22 29.95 1.78
N ASP A 1084 38.22 29.53 1.02
CA ASP A 1084 36.92 30.20 0.86
C ASP A 1084 35.92 29.87 1.98
N GLY A 1085 36.28 28.96 2.90
CA GLY A 1085 35.45 28.56 4.03
C GLY A 1085 34.25 27.68 3.69
N ARG A 1086 34.10 27.22 2.45
CA ARG A 1086 32.92 26.43 2.01
C ARG A 1086 33.14 24.92 1.93
N THR A 1087 34.38 24.46 1.73
CA THR A 1087 34.68 23.04 1.53
C THR A 1087 35.42 22.47 2.73
N VAL A 1088 34.82 21.48 3.40
CA VAL A 1088 35.48 20.71 4.47
C VAL A 1088 35.99 19.39 3.88
N THR A 1089 37.26 19.09 4.10
CA THR A 1089 37.84 17.77 3.83
C THR A 1089 38.01 17.03 5.15
N LEU A 1090 37.27 15.95 5.33
CA LEU A 1090 37.24 15.11 6.54
C LEU A 1090 38.11 13.88 6.32
N ARG A 1091 39.25 13.78 7.00
CA ARG A 1091 40.08 12.55 6.98
C ARG A 1091 39.55 11.55 7.99
N ILE A 1092 39.33 10.32 7.54
CA ILE A 1092 38.51 9.33 8.25
C ILE A 1092 39.32 8.04 8.45
N GLU A 1093 39.52 7.63 9.70
CA GLU A 1093 40.28 6.43 10.07
C GLU A 1093 39.61 5.15 9.54
N GLY A 1094 40.24 4.47 8.58
CA GLY A 1094 39.73 3.19 8.05
C GLY A 1094 38.48 3.33 7.19
N ILE A 1095 38.29 4.48 6.52
CA ILE A 1095 37.28 4.58 5.46
C ILE A 1095 37.55 3.52 4.37
N ALA A 1096 36.47 2.93 3.85
CA ALA A 1096 36.52 1.86 2.87
C ALA A 1096 35.28 1.92 1.97
N PRO A 1097 35.29 1.24 0.81
CA PRO A 1097 34.07 0.88 0.10
C PRO A 1097 33.07 0.25 1.05
N THR A 1098 32.00 0.98 1.26
CA THR A 1098 30.86 0.65 2.06
C THR A 1098 29.71 1.14 1.23
N TRP A 1099 28.84 0.24 0.81
CA TRP A 1099 27.85 0.68 -0.13
C TRP A 1099 26.97 1.83 0.45
N CYS A 1100 26.99 2.17 1.76
CA CYS A 1100 26.73 3.53 2.27
C CYS A 1100 27.16 3.83 3.73
N TYR A 1101 27.17 5.13 4.06
CA TYR A 1101 27.62 5.84 5.26
C TYR A 1101 26.77 7.10 5.53
N GLU A 1102 26.77 7.66 6.74
CA GLU A 1102 26.38 9.07 7.00
C GLU A 1102 27.58 9.85 7.55
N VAL A 1103 27.56 11.15 7.26
CA VAL A 1103 28.35 12.14 7.96
C VAL A 1103 27.43 13.15 8.64
N ARG A 1104 27.71 13.40 9.92
CA ARG A 1104 27.06 14.43 10.75
C ARG A 1104 27.90 15.66 10.90
N TRP A 1105 27.25 16.74 11.30
CA TRP A 1105 27.91 17.91 11.83
C TRP A 1105 27.10 18.67 12.89
N ASN A 1106 27.80 19.34 13.80
CA ASN A 1106 27.30 20.44 14.64
C ASN A 1106 28.30 21.61 14.56
N VAL A 1107 28.23 22.36 13.47
CA VAL A 1107 29.12 23.49 13.19
C VAL A 1107 28.34 24.80 13.27
N ALA A 1108 28.93 25.90 12.80
CA ALA A 1108 28.20 27.14 12.54
C ALA A 1108 28.56 27.69 11.16
N ASP A 1109 27.70 28.53 10.61
CA ASP A 1109 28.12 29.41 9.52
C ASP A 1109 29.10 30.49 10.00
N ALA A 1110 29.65 31.27 9.08
CA ALA A 1110 30.56 32.36 9.38
C ALA A 1110 29.93 33.52 10.19
N ASP A 1111 28.59 33.58 10.29
CA ASP A 1111 27.85 34.54 11.14
C ASP A 1111 27.65 34.00 12.57
N GLY A 1112 27.99 32.73 12.83
CA GLY A 1112 27.86 32.06 14.13
C GLY A 1112 26.51 31.38 14.37
N ALA A 1113 25.63 31.28 13.36
CA ALA A 1113 24.37 30.55 13.50
C ALA A 1113 24.63 29.03 13.43
N PRO A 1114 24.00 28.22 14.32
CA PRO A 1114 24.26 26.79 14.39
C PRO A 1114 23.78 26.08 13.13
N LEU A 1115 24.64 25.25 12.56
CA LEU A 1115 24.31 24.32 11.49
C LEU A 1115 24.46 22.91 12.04
N GLU A 1116 23.32 22.27 12.32
CA GLU A 1116 23.23 20.85 12.63
C GLU A 1116 22.61 20.13 11.44
N GLY A 1117 23.12 18.94 11.11
CA GLY A 1117 22.61 18.19 9.96
C GLY A 1117 23.35 16.91 9.68
N ARG A 1118 22.94 16.29 8.56
CA ARG A 1118 23.50 15.04 8.08
C ARG A 1118 23.36 14.87 6.57
N ILE A 1119 24.37 14.25 5.97
CA ILE A 1119 24.28 13.59 4.66
C ILE A 1119 24.32 12.11 4.91
N HIS A 1120 23.55 11.37 4.14
CA HIS A 1120 23.72 9.94 4.05
C HIS A 1120 23.94 9.49 2.60
N GLY A 1121 24.99 8.72 2.31
CA GLY A 1121 25.31 8.29 0.95
C GLY A 1121 26.26 7.12 0.82
N THR A 1122 26.66 6.81 -0.41
CA THR A 1122 27.26 5.54 -0.85
C THR A 1122 28.75 5.64 -1.14
N ILE A 1123 29.52 4.59 -0.81
CA ILE A 1123 30.90 4.40 -1.30
C ILE A 1123 31.03 3.05 -2.01
N HIS A 1124 30.86 3.11 -3.32
CA HIS A 1124 31.18 2.07 -4.29
C HIS A 1124 32.68 2.03 -4.63
N SER A 1125 33.35 3.17 -4.56
CA SER A 1125 34.82 3.34 -4.58
C SER A 1125 35.24 4.60 -3.81
N LEU A 1126 36.48 4.56 -3.32
CA LEU A 1126 37.25 5.75 -2.94
C LEU A 1126 38.07 6.28 -4.13
#